data_AF-A0A6C2YSF4-F1
#
_entry.id   AF-A0A6C2YSF4-F1
#
_cell.length_a   1.000
_cell.length_b   1.000
_cell.length_c   1.000
_cell.angle_alpha   90.00
_cell.angle_beta   90.00
_cell.angle_gamma   90.00
#
_symmetry.space_group_name_H-M   'P 1'
#
loop_
_entity.id
_entity.type
_entity.pdbx_description
1 polymer ?
#
loop_
_entity_poly.entity_id
_entity_poly.type
_entity_poly.pdbx_seq_one_letter_code
_entity_poly.pdbx_strand_id
1 'polypeptide(L)'
;MTIDSLAYRIVSVFVVAIFASTATAAPNDETPVPDFTNGAKIPKGARHDWNLGPTGLRGWIYCDKLVTTDARQIRITKVEPGSPAAGVFRIGDVILGVGGQPFRYDPRTESGKAITAAESSAGGGKLTMTRWRAGKSEDVTLTLPVLGSYGATAPFECDKSKLLLEQGCKRLAERMSQSDYAEMDAIPRSLNALALLASGNADYLPLVKREAEWVSQFKAQSMQTWYYGYCMLFLSEYVLATGDASVVPGLERLAREAARGQSAVGSWGHGFAIPDGRLGGYGMMNSPGLVLTTGLVLAREAGVKDAAVATAIERSAKLLRFYIGKGAIPYGDHAPWMEGHEDNGKCGMAAVLFHALGDATGAEFFSRMSVAAHGAERDCGHTGNYFNMLWAMPGVALSGANAAGAWMTEFGSWYFDLARRWDGSYPHQGPPENDADSFEGWDATGTYLLAYAMPLQKLRITGRGKRLIPQLDAAAAESLIADGRGWDNKNRFGAYDRMTIEQLIERLGSWSPIVRERAAMALARRKDVPVAAIVKRFDSPTLEARYGACQAVIALGRRCESAVEPLRKCLLQSDLWLRVKAAEALAAIGPAAKPTIPKLLELLVEVDPVNDPRGMQQRYLAFALFDDNGMLRGSLDGVDREALYKAVRAGLKNEDGRARGSFGSVYRNLSDSEIKPLLPAIHRAILEPAPSGEMFADSIRVEGLHLFAKNRIEEGIQACVKYTREQNPWNSQERTPELMKILLSYGTHAKAVIPELTALANYFEKDEPDFPRELMKQKAKSVRDTIRAIQASTETPELIRIQAKPAAKQSSKAPAKRPLKVFILAGQSNMQGHASVTTFESLASDPKTAPLLKQMQDANGKPRVSEKVWITSVGCQGDAYSDLREQTGKLTVGYGAFGVGGNRIGPEYTFGLTLEDQLNEPILLIKTSWGGRSLHTDFRPPSGGPFVLAKETQELWDKYPKGAHGVPKLEDRPKFYAEKAAATGMFYREMIAHVKHVLKDIKRVVPDYDANQGYELAGFVWFQGFNDYVDGGVYPKQNQAGGYDQYADLLAHFIRDVRKDLSAPKLPFVIGVMGIDGRRGDKTPPMMHFRAAQRKPAMLPEFQGNVFVVETAAFWDDELDSFVERRERVFNQLEQEFRKAKPQPKEQQKQAARKIALEKEFKPDELKRLQTGVSNGGYHYLGAAKIMAPIGKAFAEALIEANPVK
;
A
#
# COMPACT_ATOMS: atom_id res chain seq x y z
N MET A 1 -31.40 -21.78 18.47
CA MET A 1 -32.33 -22.65 17.71
C MET A 1 -31.56 -23.27 16.57
N THR A 2 -31.87 -24.52 16.28
CA THR A 2 -31.06 -25.54 15.60
C THR A 2 -30.87 -25.34 14.10
N ILE A 3 -29.81 -25.99 13.64
CA ILE A 3 -29.32 -26.22 12.28
C ILE A 3 -30.34 -27.01 11.44
N ASP A 4 -30.29 -26.77 10.13
CA ASP A 4 -30.94 -27.47 9.00
C ASP A 4 -32.39 -27.13 8.61
N SER A 5 -32.53 -26.13 7.72
CA SER A 5 -33.18 -26.35 6.41
C SER A 5 -32.90 -25.22 5.39
N LEU A 6 -32.46 -25.65 4.20
CA LEU A 6 -32.58 -25.02 2.87
C LEU A 6 -31.51 -24.02 2.38
N ALA A 7 -30.40 -24.60 1.91
CA ALA A 7 -29.57 -24.06 0.84
C ALA A 7 -30.30 -24.06 -0.51
N TYR A 8 -30.21 -22.96 -1.28
CA TYR A 8 -29.79 -22.87 -2.71
C TYR A 8 -30.15 -21.50 -3.31
N ARG A 9 -29.14 -20.68 -3.66
CA ARG A 9 -28.96 -19.91 -4.93
C ARG A 9 -27.76 -18.90 -4.88
N ILE A 10 -26.57 -19.49 -4.95
CA ILE A 10 -25.35 -19.21 -5.79
C ILE A 10 -25.63 -18.35 -7.07
N VAL A 11 -24.81 -17.45 -7.67
CA VAL A 11 -23.35 -17.11 -7.65
C VAL A 11 -23.08 -15.83 -8.52
N SER A 12 -22.07 -14.98 -8.25
CA SER A 12 -20.70 -14.94 -8.86
C SER A 12 -19.79 -13.96 -8.08
N VAL A 13 -18.65 -14.32 -7.45
CA VAL A 13 -17.25 -14.65 -7.85
C VAL A 13 -16.39 -13.43 -8.25
N PHE A 14 -15.45 -12.98 -7.39
CA PHE A 14 -13.98 -13.04 -7.64
C PHE A 14 -13.10 -12.37 -6.55
N VAL A 15 -12.24 -13.19 -5.94
CA VAL A 15 -10.85 -12.96 -5.43
C VAL A 15 -10.47 -11.57 -4.91
N VAL A 16 -10.54 -11.42 -3.59
CA VAL A 16 -9.64 -10.59 -2.77
C VAL A 16 -8.99 -11.56 -1.79
N ALA A 17 -7.66 -11.58 -1.71
CA ALA A 17 -6.93 -12.38 -0.73
C ALA A 17 -7.10 -11.77 0.67
N ILE A 18 -8.30 -11.93 1.23
CA ILE A 18 -8.58 -11.90 2.66
C ILE A 18 -8.35 -13.34 3.13
N PHE A 19 -7.11 -13.68 3.52
CA PHE A 19 -6.94 -14.80 4.44
C PHE A 19 -7.35 -14.31 5.85
N ALA A 20 -8.66 -14.10 6.02
CA ALA A 20 -9.26 -14.74 7.17
C ALA A 20 -8.99 -16.24 6.95
N SER A 21 -8.58 -16.97 7.98
CA SER A 21 -8.70 -18.42 7.94
C SER A 21 -10.19 -18.76 7.82
N THR A 22 -10.75 -18.64 6.62
CA THR A 22 -12.01 -19.25 6.26
C THR A 22 -11.70 -20.72 6.22
N ALA A 23 -11.87 -21.38 7.36
CA ALA A 23 -12.39 -22.73 7.35
C ALA A 23 -13.73 -22.65 6.62
N THR A 24 -13.69 -22.76 5.29
CA THR A 24 -14.83 -23.28 4.56
C THR A 24 -15.08 -24.64 5.17
N ALA A 25 -16.18 -24.76 5.92
CA ALA A 25 -16.73 -26.05 6.28
C ALA A 25 -17.11 -26.75 4.97
N ALA A 26 -16.12 -27.38 4.35
CA ALA A 26 -16.33 -28.55 3.52
C ALA A 26 -16.96 -29.62 4.43
N PRO A 27 -17.79 -30.52 3.88
CA PRO A 27 -18.29 -31.66 4.65
C PRO A 27 -17.10 -32.38 5.30
N ASN A 28 -17.27 -32.81 6.55
CA ASN A 28 -16.28 -33.57 7.33
C ASN A 28 -15.64 -34.70 6.49
N ASP A 29 -14.48 -34.43 5.91
CA ASP A 29 -13.49 -35.44 5.58
C ASP A 29 -12.31 -35.19 6.52
N GLU A 30 -12.41 -35.70 7.75
CA GLU A 30 -11.27 -35.77 8.67
C GLU A 30 -10.18 -36.56 7.94
N THR A 31 -9.09 -35.89 7.57
CA THR A 31 -7.92 -36.59 7.03
C THR A 31 -7.35 -37.42 8.17
N PRO A 32 -7.40 -38.77 8.09
CA PRO A 32 -6.97 -39.62 9.20
C PRO A 32 -5.51 -39.37 9.52
N VAL A 33 -5.17 -39.40 10.82
CA VAL A 33 -3.78 -39.25 11.28
C VAL A 33 -2.92 -40.35 10.61
N PRO A 34 -1.90 -40.01 9.82
CA PRO A 34 -1.09 -40.99 9.12
C PRO A 34 -0.36 -41.91 10.09
N ASP A 35 -0.42 -43.22 9.84
CA ASP A 35 0.41 -44.22 10.52
C ASP A 35 1.59 -44.65 9.63
N PHE A 36 2.73 -44.00 9.84
CA PHE A 36 3.96 -44.26 9.09
C PHE A 36 4.57 -45.63 9.41
N THR A 37 4.19 -46.25 10.53
CA THR A 37 4.62 -47.62 10.87
C THR A 37 3.83 -48.68 10.09
N ASN A 38 2.67 -48.31 9.56
CA ASN A 38 1.83 -49.14 8.70
C ASN A 38 1.83 -48.67 7.22
N GLY A 39 2.93 -48.02 6.79
CA GLY A 39 3.15 -47.70 5.38
C GLY A 39 2.42 -46.45 4.87
N ALA A 40 1.78 -45.65 5.75
CA ALA A 40 1.25 -44.35 5.33
C ALA A 40 2.36 -43.45 4.79
N LYS A 41 1.99 -42.52 3.91
CA LYS A 41 2.90 -41.50 3.35
C LYS A 41 2.50 -40.13 3.85
N ILE A 42 3.44 -39.19 3.82
CA ILE A 42 3.13 -37.79 4.07
C ILE A 42 2.08 -37.36 3.03
N PRO A 43 0.97 -36.72 3.44
CA PRO A 43 -0.08 -36.28 2.51
C PRO A 43 0.48 -35.42 1.37
N LYS A 44 -0.03 -35.65 0.16
CA LYS A 44 0.43 -34.90 -1.02
C LYS A 44 0.13 -33.41 -0.85
N GLY A 45 1.16 -32.58 -0.91
CA GLY A 45 1.04 -31.13 -0.72
C GLY A 45 1.39 -30.65 0.69
N ALA A 46 1.52 -31.54 1.68
CA ALA A 46 2.05 -31.20 3.00
C ALA A 46 3.59 -31.16 2.91
N ARG A 47 4.15 -29.95 2.85
CA ARG A 47 5.58 -29.70 2.58
C ARG A 47 6.35 -29.25 3.80
N HIS A 48 5.66 -28.67 4.78
CA HIS A 48 6.30 -28.09 5.94
C HIS A 48 6.84 -29.17 6.90
N ASP A 49 8.09 -29.02 7.32
CA ASP A 49 8.74 -29.87 8.31
C ASP A 49 9.47 -29.01 9.35
N TRP A 50 9.70 -29.57 10.55
CA TRP A 50 10.28 -28.82 11.66
C TRP A 50 11.72 -29.26 11.93
N ASN A 51 12.54 -28.29 12.37
CA ASN A 51 13.81 -28.63 13.00
C ASN A 51 13.53 -29.34 14.34
N LEU A 52 14.17 -30.49 14.58
CA LEU A 52 13.97 -31.29 15.79
C LEU A 52 15.12 -31.06 16.78
N GLY A 53 15.37 -29.79 17.09
CA GLY A 53 16.41 -29.34 18.00
C GLY A 53 17.84 -29.60 17.54
N PRO A 54 18.80 -29.70 18.48
CA PRO A 54 20.23 -29.83 18.18
C PRO A 54 20.61 -31.26 17.74
N THR A 55 19.66 -32.00 17.18
CA THR A 55 19.87 -33.38 16.70
C THR A 55 20.44 -33.43 15.30
N GLY A 56 20.18 -32.40 14.48
CA GLY A 56 20.43 -32.41 13.03
C GLY A 56 19.35 -33.13 12.22
N LEU A 57 18.20 -33.42 12.85
CA LEU A 57 17.02 -33.96 12.19
C LEU A 57 16.05 -32.86 11.79
N ARG A 58 15.40 -33.07 10.64
CA ARG A 58 14.09 -32.47 10.37
C ARG A 58 13.03 -33.56 10.24
N GLY A 59 11.80 -33.23 10.61
CA GLY A 59 10.69 -34.17 10.52
C GLY A 59 9.35 -33.52 10.29
N TRP A 60 8.52 -34.24 9.56
CA TRP A 60 7.12 -33.89 9.33
C TRP A 60 6.26 -34.41 10.48
N ILE A 61 5.33 -33.58 10.94
CA ILE A 61 4.42 -33.83 12.06
C ILE A 61 3.00 -33.55 11.58
N TYR A 62 2.06 -34.45 11.89
CA TYR A 62 0.65 -34.24 11.52
C TYR A 62 0.08 -33.00 12.22
N CYS A 63 -0.56 -32.14 11.43
CA CYS A 63 -1.31 -30.99 11.94
C CYS A 63 -2.80 -31.10 11.58
N ASP A 64 -3.64 -30.63 12.49
CA ASP A 64 -5.07 -30.42 12.28
C ASP A 64 -5.44 -29.08 12.93
N LYS A 65 -6.16 -28.22 12.20
CA LYS A 65 -6.59 -26.88 12.68
C LYS A 65 -5.47 -26.10 13.38
N LEU A 66 -4.30 -25.97 12.74
CA LEU A 66 -3.17 -25.19 13.27
C LEU A 66 -2.69 -25.65 14.66
N VAL A 67 -2.75 -26.95 14.94
CA VAL A 67 -2.11 -27.60 16.10
C VAL A 67 -1.58 -28.97 15.71
N THR A 68 -0.62 -29.51 16.46
CA THR A 68 -0.04 -30.86 16.25
C THR A 68 -0.39 -31.82 17.39
N THR A 69 -1.40 -31.50 18.19
CA THR A 69 -1.73 -32.21 19.43
C THR A 69 -2.20 -33.65 19.25
N ASP A 70 -2.67 -34.03 18.06
CA ASP A 70 -3.08 -35.41 17.73
C ASP A 70 -1.94 -36.24 17.12
N ALA A 71 -0.82 -35.64 16.77
CA ALA A 71 0.31 -36.36 16.21
C ALA A 71 0.94 -37.29 17.26
N ARG A 72 1.21 -38.53 16.87
CA ARG A 72 1.90 -39.53 17.71
C ARG A 72 3.16 -40.08 17.06
N GLN A 73 3.50 -39.55 15.88
CA GLN A 73 4.64 -39.98 15.09
C GLN A 73 5.27 -38.76 14.42
N ILE A 74 6.60 -38.74 14.34
CA ILE A 74 7.35 -37.77 13.54
C ILE A 74 8.05 -38.54 12.42
N ARG A 75 7.79 -38.18 11.16
CA ARG A 75 8.44 -38.80 10.00
C ARG A 75 9.71 -38.02 9.65
N ILE A 76 10.88 -38.65 9.70
CA ILE A 76 12.15 -38.00 9.38
C ILE A 76 12.22 -37.67 7.88
N THR A 77 12.42 -36.39 7.58
CA THR A 77 12.52 -35.83 6.23
C THR A 77 13.96 -35.48 5.87
N LYS A 78 14.80 -35.14 6.86
CA LYS A 78 16.22 -34.80 6.65
C LYS A 78 17.09 -35.27 7.80
N VAL A 79 18.30 -35.71 7.49
CA VAL A 79 19.39 -35.96 8.45
C VAL A 79 20.63 -35.22 7.98
N GLU A 80 21.16 -34.33 8.81
CA GLU A 80 22.33 -33.53 8.44
C GLU A 80 23.65 -34.28 8.64
N PRO A 81 24.57 -34.25 7.67
CA PRO A 81 25.91 -34.84 7.84
C PRO A 81 26.66 -34.22 9.02
N GLY A 82 27.39 -35.05 9.77
CA GLY A 82 28.21 -34.61 10.91
C GLY A 82 27.43 -34.22 12.16
N SER A 83 26.09 -34.22 12.11
CA SER A 83 25.24 -33.95 13.27
C SER A 83 25.16 -35.13 14.25
N PRO A 84 24.67 -34.93 15.48
CA PRO A 84 24.48 -36.03 16.44
C PRO A 84 23.63 -37.19 15.91
N ALA A 85 22.68 -36.92 15.00
CA ALA A 85 21.84 -37.97 14.40
C ALA A 85 22.49 -38.67 13.20
N ALA A 86 23.62 -38.18 12.68
CA ALA A 86 24.30 -38.78 11.54
C ALA A 86 24.75 -40.21 11.86
N GLY A 87 24.44 -41.16 10.98
CA GLY A 87 24.73 -42.59 11.19
C GLY A 87 23.74 -43.31 12.12
N VAL A 88 23.03 -42.58 12.99
CA VAL A 88 21.96 -43.12 13.83
C VAL A 88 20.64 -43.14 13.06
N PHE A 89 20.19 -42.01 12.55
CA PHE A 89 18.94 -41.89 11.80
C PHE A 89 19.15 -41.85 10.28
N ARG A 90 18.09 -42.14 9.54
CA ARG A 90 18.01 -42.05 8.08
C ARG A 90 16.69 -41.40 7.68
N ILE A 91 16.67 -40.79 6.48
CA ILE A 91 15.43 -40.27 5.90
C ILE A 91 14.40 -41.40 5.81
N GLY A 92 13.18 -41.15 6.28
CA GLY A 92 12.11 -42.13 6.33
C GLY A 92 12.06 -42.96 7.61
N ASP A 93 12.92 -42.75 8.58
CA ASP A 93 12.68 -43.26 9.93
C ASP A 93 11.46 -42.57 10.56
N VAL A 94 10.86 -43.21 11.56
CA VAL A 94 9.74 -42.65 12.33
C VAL A 94 10.15 -42.56 13.79
N ILE A 95 9.97 -41.40 14.42
CA ILE A 95 10.10 -41.25 15.87
C ILE A 95 8.72 -41.48 16.48
N LEU A 96 8.63 -42.41 17.43
CA LEU A 96 7.40 -42.75 18.15
C LEU A 96 7.31 -42.13 19.54
N GLY A 97 8.45 -41.64 20.06
CA GLY A 97 8.56 -41.15 21.42
C GLY A 97 9.95 -40.66 21.77
N VAL A 98 10.05 -40.04 22.95
CA VAL A 98 11.28 -39.46 23.51
C VAL A 98 11.38 -39.79 25.00
N GLY A 99 12.60 -39.87 25.54
CA GLY A 99 12.81 -40.17 26.96
C GLY A 99 12.28 -41.54 27.39
N GLY A 100 12.23 -42.51 26.47
CA GLY A 100 11.69 -43.86 26.73
C GLY A 100 10.17 -43.92 26.87
N GLN A 101 9.45 -42.86 26.47
CA GLN A 101 7.99 -42.81 26.48
C GLN A 101 7.44 -42.50 25.09
N PRO A 102 6.34 -43.14 24.66
CA PRO A 102 5.66 -42.77 23.43
C PRO A 102 5.07 -41.36 23.55
N PHE A 103 4.95 -40.64 22.43
CA PHE A 103 4.29 -39.33 22.42
C PHE A 103 2.87 -39.43 22.97
N ARG A 104 2.48 -38.55 23.91
CA ARG A 104 1.12 -38.53 24.50
C ARG A 104 0.36 -37.26 24.17
N TYR A 105 1.08 -36.18 23.91
CA TYR A 105 0.61 -34.86 23.52
C TYR A 105 1.35 -34.41 22.25
N ASP A 106 1.49 -33.10 22.04
CA ASP A 106 2.24 -32.49 20.94
C ASP A 106 3.71 -32.97 20.90
N PRO A 107 4.12 -33.71 19.84
CA PRO A 107 5.49 -34.21 19.72
C PRO A 107 6.56 -33.11 19.71
N ARG A 108 6.23 -31.88 19.29
CA ARG A 108 7.15 -30.73 19.32
C ARG A 108 7.48 -30.34 20.76
N THR A 109 6.45 -30.20 21.59
CA THR A 109 6.58 -29.86 23.01
C THR A 109 7.36 -30.94 23.75
N GLU A 110 7.00 -32.20 23.56
CA GLU A 110 7.67 -33.32 24.24
C GLU A 110 9.14 -33.46 23.79
N SER A 111 9.43 -33.31 22.48
CA SER A 111 10.80 -33.35 21.98
C SER A 111 11.65 -32.20 22.52
N GLY A 112 11.12 -30.97 22.54
CA GLY A 112 11.81 -29.81 23.12
C GLY A 112 12.12 -30.02 24.60
N LYS A 113 11.15 -30.51 25.39
CA LYS A 113 11.35 -30.82 26.82
C LYS A 113 12.38 -31.93 27.03
N ALA A 114 12.38 -32.96 26.18
CA ALA A 114 13.36 -34.03 26.24
C ALA A 114 14.78 -33.53 25.91
N ILE A 115 14.93 -32.60 24.97
CA ILE A 115 16.22 -31.92 24.70
C ILE A 115 16.66 -31.14 25.94
N THR A 116 15.77 -30.32 26.52
CA THR A 116 16.09 -29.57 27.75
C THR A 116 16.55 -30.50 28.87
N ALA A 117 15.88 -31.64 29.06
CA ALA A 117 16.25 -32.64 30.06
C ALA A 117 17.60 -33.29 29.76
N ALA A 118 17.86 -33.68 28.50
CA ALA A 118 19.11 -34.32 28.07
C ALA A 118 20.32 -33.41 28.27
N GLU A 119 20.21 -32.11 27.97
CA GLU A 119 21.31 -31.15 28.10
C GLU A 119 21.58 -30.71 29.55
N SER A 120 20.70 -31.08 30.50
CA SER A 120 20.95 -30.84 31.92
C SER A 120 22.09 -31.70 32.47
N SER A 121 22.70 -31.27 33.58
CA SER A 121 23.74 -32.06 34.26
C SER A 121 23.25 -33.47 34.64
N ALA A 122 21.97 -33.60 35.00
CA ALA A 122 21.36 -34.89 35.33
C ALA A 122 21.11 -35.76 34.08
N GLY A 123 20.77 -35.15 32.95
CA GLY A 123 20.57 -35.84 31.68
C GLY A 123 21.88 -36.31 31.02
N GLY A 124 23.01 -35.69 31.36
CA GLY A 124 24.33 -36.12 30.94
C GLY A 124 24.53 -36.14 29.42
N GLY A 125 23.77 -35.31 28.69
CA GLY A 125 23.80 -35.23 27.23
C GLY A 125 23.03 -36.35 26.52
N LYS A 126 22.33 -37.23 27.23
CA LYS A 126 21.69 -38.41 26.63
C LYS A 126 20.25 -38.12 26.21
N LEU A 127 20.01 -37.97 24.91
CA LEU A 127 18.66 -37.88 24.35
C LEU A 127 18.23 -39.23 23.78
N THR A 128 17.40 -39.96 24.51
CA THR A 128 16.81 -41.22 24.04
C THR A 128 15.56 -40.97 23.20
N MET A 129 15.47 -41.60 22.03
CA MET A 129 14.35 -41.50 21.10
C MET A 129 13.94 -42.91 20.63
N THR A 130 12.64 -43.18 20.59
CA THR A 130 12.12 -44.47 20.09
C THR A 130 12.00 -44.40 18.58
N ARG A 131 12.92 -45.05 17.86
CA ARG A 131 12.98 -45.10 16.40
C ARG A 131 12.27 -46.34 15.88
N TRP A 132 11.41 -46.17 14.89
CA TRP A 132 10.90 -47.24 14.06
C TRP A 132 11.55 -47.24 12.67
N ARG A 133 12.00 -48.42 12.23
CA ARG A 133 12.57 -48.67 10.90
C ARG A 133 12.26 -50.11 10.47
N ALA A 134 11.67 -50.27 9.28
CA ALA A 134 11.45 -51.58 8.64
C ALA A 134 10.79 -52.62 9.57
N GLY A 135 9.73 -52.22 10.28
CA GLY A 135 8.94 -53.10 11.14
C GLY A 135 9.50 -53.31 12.56
N LYS A 136 10.62 -52.68 12.92
CA LYS A 136 11.21 -52.77 14.26
C LYS A 136 11.22 -51.41 14.96
N SER A 137 10.80 -51.39 16.22
CA SER A 137 10.95 -50.25 17.14
C SER A 137 12.11 -50.52 18.09
N GLU A 138 12.99 -49.54 18.27
CA GLU A 138 14.09 -49.61 19.22
C GLU A 138 14.42 -48.22 19.78
N ASP A 139 14.91 -48.20 21.01
CA ASP A 139 15.41 -46.96 21.61
C ASP A 139 16.84 -46.69 21.17
N VAL A 140 17.05 -45.51 20.58
CA VAL A 140 18.37 -45.01 20.19
C VAL A 140 18.72 -43.80 21.03
N THR A 141 19.99 -43.64 21.40
CA THR A 141 20.45 -42.50 22.19
C THR A 141 21.36 -41.61 21.36
N LEU A 142 21.02 -40.34 21.26
CA LEU A 142 21.87 -39.30 20.71
C LEU A 142 22.66 -38.65 21.85
N THR A 143 23.92 -38.29 21.57
CA THR A 143 24.76 -37.54 22.51
C THR A 143 24.72 -36.06 22.15
N LEU A 144 24.17 -35.25 23.04
CA LEU A 144 24.11 -33.80 22.96
C LEU A 144 25.10 -33.16 23.95
N PRO A 145 25.52 -31.91 23.74
CA PRO A 145 26.30 -31.16 24.73
C PRO A 145 25.52 -30.98 26.04
N VAL A 146 26.23 -31.05 27.17
CA VAL A 146 25.66 -30.68 28.48
C VAL A 146 25.75 -29.15 28.62
N LEU A 147 24.61 -28.47 28.60
CA LEU A 147 24.50 -27.00 28.65
C LEU A 147 23.90 -26.49 29.98
N GLY A 148 23.42 -27.39 30.84
CA GLY A 148 22.75 -27.05 32.10
C GLY A 148 21.22 -26.98 31.96
N SER A 149 20.57 -26.35 32.93
CA SER A 149 19.10 -26.19 32.98
C SER A 149 18.70 -24.73 32.89
N TYR A 150 17.50 -24.44 32.38
CA TYR A 150 16.92 -23.10 32.50
C TYR A 150 16.55 -22.81 33.95
N GLY A 151 16.96 -21.64 34.46
CA GLY A 151 16.59 -21.16 35.79
C GLY A 151 15.17 -20.58 35.85
N ALA A 152 14.66 -20.35 37.06
CA ALA A 152 13.31 -19.82 37.32
C ALA A 152 13.08 -18.39 36.79
N THR A 153 14.15 -17.69 36.40
CA THR A 153 14.14 -16.32 35.87
C THR A 153 14.72 -16.23 34.45
N ALA A 154 14.93 -17.37 33.77
CA ALA A 154 15.54 -17.41 32.44
C ALA A 154 14.87 -16.42 31.46
N PRO A 155 15.64 -15.69 30.63
CA PRO A 155 17.09 -15.81 30.43
C PRO A 155 17.94 -15.09 31.49
N PHE A 156 17.34 -14.41 32.45
CA PHE A 156 18.06 -13.72 33.53
C PHE A 156 18.61 -14.73 34.54
N GLU A 157 19.83 -14.50 35.00
CA GLU A 157 20.48 -15.33 36.04
C GLU A 157 20.47 -16.83 35.65
N CYS A 158 20.78 -17.11 34.37
CA CYS A 158 20.69 -18.45 33.79
C CYS A 158 21.95 -18.78 32.99
N ASP A 159 22.78 -19.68 33.52
CA ASP A 159 24.05 -20.09 32.87
C ASP A 159 23.83 -20.76 31.51
N LYS A 160 22.77 -21.58 31.36
CA LYS A 160 22.40 -22.17 30.07
C LYS A 160 22.13 -21.07 29.04
N SER A 161 21.33 -20.06 29.40
CA SER A 161 20.99 -18.95 28.50
C SER A 161 22.22 -18.13 28.10
N LYS A 162 23.14 -17.89 29.04
CA LYS A 162 24.41 -17.22 28.76
C LYS A 162 25.27 -18.00 27.77
N LEU A 163 25.44 -19.31 27.99
CA LEU A 163 26.22 -20.18 27.12
C LEU A 163 25.63 -20.26 25.71
N LEU A 164 24.30 -20.35 25.60
CA LEU A 164 23.60 -20.34 24.31
C LEU A 164 23.78 -19.02 23.56
N LEU A 165 23.76 -17.88 24.26
CA LEU A 165 24.05 -16.58 23.66
C LEU A 165 25.48 -16.53 23.11
N GLU A 166 26.48 -16.94 23.90
CA GLU A 166 27.89 -16.93 23.51
C GLU A 166 28.15 -17.81 22.28
N GLN A 167 27.65 -19.04 22.29
CA GLN A 167 27.80 -19.98 21.17
C GLN A 167 27.07 -19.49 19.91
N GLY A 168 25.83 -19.01 20.07
CA GLY A 168 25.04 -18.51 18.96
C GLY A 168 25.61 -17.22 18.35
N CYS A 169 26.09 -16.28 19.16
CA CYS A 169 26.77 -15.07 18.65
C CYS A 169 28.04 -15.42 17.88
N LYS A 170 28.84 -16.38 18.36
CA LYS A 170 30.00 -16.87 17.62
C LYS A 170 29.58 -17.45 16.27
N ARG A 171 28.59 -18.34 16.25
CA ARG A 171 28.07 -18.94 15.01
C ARG A 171 27.51 -17.90 14.05
N LEU A 172 26.80 -16.90 14.58
CA LEU A 172 26.23 -15.83 13.79
C LEU A 172 27.32 -14.93 13.19
N ALA A 173 28.38 -14.61 13.93
CA ALA A 173 29.52 -13.86 13.41
C ALA A 173 30.22 -14.61 12.27
N GLU A 174 30.36 -15.94 12.37
CA GLU A 174 30.85 -16.78 11.28
C GLU A 174 29.92 -16.69 10.05
N ARG A 175 28.60 -16.82 10.24
CA ARG A 175 27.62 -16.67 9.15
C ARG A 175 27.69 -15.30 8.49
N MET A 176 27.77 -14.24 9.29
CA MET A 176 27.90 -12.85 8.81
C MET A 176 29.20 -12.64 8.02
N SER A 177 30.24 -13.42 8.26
CA SER A 177 31.52 -13.29 7.55
C SER A 177 31.50 -13.94 6.16
N GLN A 178 30.44 -14.70 5.81
CA GLN A 178 30.31 -15.37 4.52
C GLN A 178 29.88 -14.40 3.42
N SER A 179 30.36 -14.61 2.19
CA SER A 179 30.13 -13.68 1.07
C SER A 179 28.67 -13.59 0.63
N ASP A 180 27.92 -14.69 0.77
CA ASP A 180 26.49 -14.76 0.43
C ASP A 180 25.58 -14.14 1.50
N TYR A 181 26.12 -13.76 2.67
CA TYR A 181 25.33 -13.10 3.72
C TYR A 181 24.68 -11.80 3.24
N ALA A 182 25.34 -11.07 2.32
CA ALA A 182 24.84 -9.83 1.75
C ALA A 182 23.53 -10.00 0.94
N GLU A 183 23.15 -11.24 0.63
CA GLU A 183 21.98 -11.61 -0.17
C GLU A 183 20.71 -11.79 0.66
N MET A 184 20.82 -11.78 1.99
CA MET A 184 19.70 -11.98 2.90
C MET A 184 18.68 -10.83 2.84
N ASP A 185 17.43 -11.16 3.18
CA ASP A 185 16.37 -10.16 3.40
C ASP A 185 16.79 -9.15 4.46
N ALA A 186 16.37 -7.90 4.29
CA ALA A 186 16.81 -6.79 5.13
C ALA A 186 16.37 -6.92 6.60
N ILE A 187 15.25 -7.58 6.88
CA ILE A 187 14.74 -7.79 8.24
C ILE A 187 15.66 -8.73 9.03
N PRO A 188 15.83 -10.02 8.67
CA PRO A 188 16.70 -10.93 9.41
C PRO A 188 18.16 -10.44 9.40
N ARG A 189 18.62 -9.80 8.34
CA ARG A 189 19.97 -9.22 8.28
C ARG A 189 20.19 -8.11 9.32
N SER A 190 19.21 -7.22 9.50
CA SER A 190 19.26 -6.15 10.51
C SER A 190 19.17 -6.72 11.94
N LEU A 191 18.31 -7.72 12.16
CA LEU A 191 18.14 -8.36 13.48
C LEU A 191 19.37 -9.18 13.89
N ASN A 192 20.03 -9.84 12.94
CA ASN A 192 21.30 -10.53 13.17
C ASN A 192 22.39 -9.55 13.61
N ALA A 193 22.55 -8.42 12.92
CA ALA A 193 23.51 -7.39 13.31
C ALA A 193 23.18 -6.79 14.70
N LEU A 194 21.88 -6.60 14.99
CA LEU A 194 21.40 -6.13 16.27
C LEU A 194 21.69 -7.13 17.41
N ALA A 195 21.60 -8.44 17.15
CA ALA A 195 21.93 -9.48 18.12
C ALA A 195 23.42 -9.48 18.48
N LEU A 196 24.32 -9.34 17.49
CA LEU A 196 25.75 -9.19 17.75
C LEU A 196 26.05 -7.90 18.51
N LEU A 197 25.39 -6.78 18.18
CA LEU A 197 25.51 -5.54 18.94
C LEU A 197 25.03 -5.70 20.39
N ALA A 198 23.91 -6.41 20.60
CA ALA A 198 23.34 -6.68 21.92
C ALA A 198 24.25 -7.51 22.83
N SER A 199 25.09 -8.37 22.24
CA SER A 199 26.09 -9.15 23.00
C SER A 199 27.10 -8.27 23.74
N GLY A 200 27.34 -7.04 23.25
CA GLY A 200 28.34 -6.13 23.79
C GLY A 200 29.79 -6.58 23.58
N ASN A 201 30.02 -7.63 22.79
CA ASN A 201 31.37 -8.08 22.46
C ASN A 201 31.99 -7.18 21.37
N ALA A 202 33.09 -6.50 21.71
CA ALA A 202 33.80 -5.59 20.82
C ALA A 202 34.36 -6.28 19.57
N ASP A 203 34.67 -7.58 19.64
CA ASP A 203 35.23 -8.35 18.52
C ASP A 203 34.28 -8.42 17.31
N TYR A 204 32.97 -8.27 17.54
CA TYR A 204 31.97 -8.28 16.48
C TYR A 204 31.71 -6.90 15.86
N LEU A 205 32.19 -5.81 16.46
CA LEU A 205 31.94 -4.46 15.98
C LEU A 205 32.34 -4.21 14.52
N PRO A 206 33.43 -4.77 13.98
CA PRO A 206 33.75 -4.61 12.55
C PRO A 206 32.64 -5.16 11.64
N LEU A 207 32.07 -6.32 11.98
CA LEU A 207 30.95 -6.91 11.23
C LEU A 207 29.69 -6.05 11.39
N VAL A 208 29.38 -5.63 12.61
CA VAL A 208 28.21 -4.79 12.90
C VAL A 208 28.30 -3.44 12.16
N LYS A 209 29.48 -2.81 12.15
CA LYS A 209 29.74 -1.56 11.43
C LYS A 209 29.48 -1.70 9.94
N ARG A 210 29.97 -2.78 9.32
CA ARG A 210 29.72 -3.06 7.90
C ARG A 210 28.22 -3.16 7.59
N GLU A 211 27.46 -3.80 8.46
CA GLU A 211 26.00 -3.87 8.30
C GLU A 211 25.32 -2.50 8.52
N ALA A 212 25.80 -1.69 9.47
CA ALA A 212 25.28 -0.35 9.70
C ALA A 212 25.52 0.58 8.49
N GLU A 213 26.71 0.52 7.90
CA GLU A 213 27.05 1.22 6.66
C GLU A 213 26.14 0.78 5.51
N TRP A 214 25.87 -0.52 5.37
CA TRP A 214 24.92 -1.04 4.37
C TRP A 214 23.49 -0.53 4.62
N VAL A 215 22.96 -0.66 5.85
CA VAL A 215 21.61 -0.18 6.20
C VAL A 215 21.48 1.32 5.97
N SER A 216 22.52 2.11 6.24
CA SER A 216 22.53 3.55 5.99
C SER A 216 22.25 3.89 4.52
N GLN A 217 22.50 2.98 3.58
CA GLN A 217 22.27 3.15 2.14
C GLN A 217 21.06 2.36 1.62
N PHE A 218 20.40 1.55 2.46
CA PHE A 218 19.29 0.71 2.06
C PHE A 218 18.09 1.53 1.57
N LYS A 219 17.45 1.04 0.49
CA LYS A 219 16.21 1.56 -0.09
C LYS A 219 15.34 0.39 -0.56
N ALA A 220 14.03 0.52 -0.39
CA ALA A 220 13.06 -0.44 -0.90
C ALA A 220 12.14 0.23 -1.93
N GLN A 221 11.84 -0.47 -3.02
CA GLN A 221 10.95 0.03 -4.08
C GLN A 221 9.47 -0.23 -3.79
N SER A 222 9.18 -1.24 -2.98
CA SER A 222 7.85 -1.60 -2.46
C SER A 222 7.98 -2.10 -1.02
N MET A 223 6.86 -2.16 -0.29
CA MET A 223 6.82 -2.68 1.08
C MET A 223 7.77 -1.94 2.04
N GLN A 224 8.07 -0.65 1.78
CA GLN A 224 8.98 0.18 2.58
C GLN A 224 8.61 0.14 4.06
N THR A 225 7.31 0.13 4.35
CA THR A 225 6.74 0.07 5.70
C THR A 225 7.28 -1.11 6.51
N TRP A 226 7.49 -2.27 5.88
CA TRP A 226 8.01 -3.47 6.53
C TRP A 226 9.50 -3.39 6.85
N TYR A 227 10.31 -2.90 5.91
CA TYR A 227 11.77 -2.90 6.06
C TYR A 227 12.28 -1.75 6.91
N TYR A 228 11.77 -0.53 6.69
CA TYR A 228 12.38 0.68 7.25
C TYR A 228 12.32 0.72 8.77
N GLY A 229 11.30 0.11 9.40
CA GLY A 229 11.22 0.00 10.86
C GLY A 229 12.41 -0.75 11.45
N TYR A 230 12.71 -1.96 10.94
CA TYR A 230 13.82 -2.77 11.42
C TYR A 230 15.19 -2.19 11.05
N CYS A 231 15.32 -1.58 9.87
CA CYS A 231 16.52 -0.85 9.47
C CYS A 231 16.81 0.33 10.42
N MET A 232 15.80 1.16 10.71
CA MET A 232 15.94 2.28 11.65
C MET A 232 16.20 1.79 13.07
N LEU A 233 15.55 0.72 13.51
CA LEU A 233 15.77 0.12 14.83
C LEU A 233 17.25 -0.25 15.01
N PHE A 234 17.82 -1.01 14.07
CA PHE A 234 19.23 -1.39 14.12
C PHE A 234 20.16 -0.18 14.04
N LEU A 235 19.93 0.71 13.08
CA LEU A 235 20.83 1.84 12.84
C LEU A 235 20.82 2.84 14.01
N SER A 236 19.66 3.05 14.65
CA SER A 236 19.55 3.91 15.83
C SER A 236 20.30 3.31 17.03
N GLU A 237 20.11 2.02 17.30
CA GLU A 237 20.79 1.33 18.41
C GLU A 237 22.31 1.29 18.18
N TYR A 238 22.75 1.10 16.93
CA TYR A 238 24.16 1.19 16.57
C TYR A 238 24.75 2.56 16.87
N VAL A 239 24.10 3.65 16.43
CA VAL A 239 24.53 5.02 16.73
C VAL A 239 24.56 5.29 18.24
N LEU A 240 23.52 4.87 18.98
CA LEU A 240 23.43 5.04 20.43
C LEU A 240 24.48 4.22 21.21
N ALA A 241 24.92 3.08 20.66
CA ALA A 241 25.92 2.23 21.29
C ALA A 241 27.36 2.65 20.96
N THR A 242 27.61 3.20 19.77
CA THR A 242 28.97 3.44 19.25
C THR A 242 29.34 4.91 19.10
N GLY A 243 28.37 5.80 18.96
CA GLY A 243 28.60 7.20 18.60
C GLY A 243 29.02 7.42 17.14
N ASP A 244 28.92 6.43 16.26
CA ASP A 244 29.34 6.56 14.86
C ASP A 244 28.43 7.52 14.07
N ALA A 245 28.89 8.76 13.92
CA ALA A 245 28.17 9.80 13.19
C ALA A 245 28.10 9.57 11.68
N SER A 246 28.92 8.68 11.11
CA SER A 246 29.00 8.50 9.65
C SER A 246 27.72 7.93 9.04
N VAL A 247 26.93 7.19 9.81
CA VAL A 247 25.68 6.56 9.35
C VAL A 247 24.43 7.39 9.66
N VAL A 248 24.56 8.45 10.46
CA VAL A 248 23.44 9.33 10.86
C VAL A 248 22.72 9.95 9.64
N PRO A 249 23.38 10.41 8.56
CA PRO A 249 22.67 10.90 7.37
C PRO A 249 21.75 9.85 6.74
N GLY A 250 22.13 8.57 6.77
CA GLY A 250 21.29 7.46 6.31
C GLY A 250 20.08 7.23 7.21
N LEU A 251 20.27 7.32 8.53
CA LEU A 251 19.21 7.25 9.52
C LEU A 251 18.20 8.41 9.36
N GLU A 252 18.69 9.64 9.18
CA GLU A 252 17.86 10.81 8.91
C GLU A 252 17.01 10.64 7.65
N ARG A 253 17.59 10.08 6.57
CA ARG A 253 16.85 9.78 5.33
C ARG A 253 15.70 8.82 5.61
N LEU A 254 15.99 7.66 6.21
CA LEU A 254 14.98 6.63 6.49
C LEU A 254 13.85 7.20 7.36
N ALA A 255 14.19 7.95 8.41
CA ALA A 255 13.23 8.58 9.30
C ALA A 255 12.34 9.61 8.60
N ARG A 256 12.92 10.47 7.74
CA ARG A 256 12.16 11.45 6.95
C ARG A 256 11.23 10.80 5.93
N GLU A 257 11.72 9.79 5.22
CA GLU A 257 10.91 9.04 4.25
C GLU A 257 9.75 8.33 4.95
N ALA A 258 10.00 7.65 6.06
CA ALA A 258 8.95 7.00 6.86
C ALA A 258 7.93 8.00 7.42
N ALA A 259 8.38 9.13 7.97
CA ALA A 259 7.50 10.16 8.52
C ALA A 259 6.60 10.80 7.44
N ARG A 260 7.16 11.10 6.26
CA ARG A 260 6.40 11.66 5.14
C ARG A 260 5.51 10.61 4.45
N GLY A 261 5.85 9.34 4.60
CA GLY A 261 5.05 8.22 4.13
C GLY A 261 3.89 7.83 5.05
N GLN A 262 3.70 8.50 6.19
CA GLN A 262 2.58 8.28 7.10
C GLN A 262 1.29 8.86 6.51
N SER A 263 0.18 8.13 6.64
CA SER A 263 -1.14 8.63 6.24
C SER A 263 -1.66 9.72 7.17
N ALA A 264 -2.70 10.42 6.72
CA ALA A 264 -3.39 11.45 7.49
C ALA A 264 -3.93 10.96 8.85
N VAL A 265 -4.21 9.66 8.99
CA VAL A 265 -4.78 9.05 10.21
C VAL A 265 -3.72 8.51 11.19
N GLY A 266 -2.44 8.81 10.96
CA GLY A 266 -1.35 8.45 11.88
C GLY A 266 -0.84 7.02 11.75
N SER A 267 -1.21 6.32 10.68
CA SER A 267 -0.77 4.95 10.39
C SER A 267 -0.15 4.80 9.01
N TRP A 268 0.36 3.62 8.69
CA TRP A 268 0.95 3.28 7.39
C TRP A 268 0.23 2.10 6.75
N GLY A 269 0.27 2.03 5.42
CA GLY A 269 -0.25 0.89 4.67
C GLY A 269 0.87 -0.05 4.24
N HIS A 270 0.59 -0.93 3.27
CA HIS A 270 1.62 -1.79 2.68
C HIS A 270 2.71 -0.95 1.99
N GLY A 271 2.32 0.18 1.40
CA GLY A 271 3.21 1.23 0.97
C GLY A 271 3.07 2.49 1.83
N PHE A 272 3.90 3.47 1.53
CA PHE A 272 3.71 4.83 2.03
C PHE A 272 2.44 5.46 1.46
N ALA A 273 1.93 6.46 2.16
CA ALA A 273 0.71 7.18 1.82
C ALA A 273 0.72 7.63 0.35
N ILE A 274 -0.44 7.48 -0.31
CA ILE A 274 -0.65 7.97 -1.67
C ILE A 274 -0.74 9.51 -1.66
N PRO A 275 -0.58 10.20 -2.80
CA PRO A 275 -0.43 11.66 -2.84
C PRO A 275 -1.57 12.47 -2.21
N ASP A 276 -2.77 11.91 -2.09
CA ASP A 276 -3.90 12.57 -1.41
C ASP A 276 -3.87 12.44 0.13
N GLY A 277 -2.82 11.82 0.67
CA GLY A 277 -2.61 11.61 2.11
C GLY A 277 -3.27 10.37 2.70
N ARG A 278 -4.04 9.60 1.91
CA ARG A 278 -4.61 8.32 2.36
C ARG A 278 -3.56 7.22 2.44
N LEU A 279 -3.90 6.17 3.18
CA LEU A 279 -3.08 4.97 3.28
C LEU A 279 -2.79 4.36 1.90
N GLY A 280 -1.52 4.00 1.66
CA GLY A 280 -1.10 3.29 0.45
C GLY A 280 -1.22 1.78 0.58
N GLY A 281 -2.01 1.16 -0.29
CA GLY A 281 -2.34 -0.27 -0.25
C GLY A 281 -3.68 -0.57 0.44
N TYR A 282 -4.00 -1.86 0.59
CA TYR A 282 -5.34 -2.32 0.99
C TYR A 282 -5.87 -1.69 2.28
N GLY A 283 -5.05 -1.57 3.33
CA GLY A 283 -5.47 -1.00 4.61
C GLY A 283 -4.31 -0.72 5.57
N MET A 284 -4.67 -0.29 6.78
CA MET A 284 -3.75 0.04 7.86
C MET A 284 -2.92 -1.16 8.34
N MET A 285 -1.59 -1.03 8.31
CA MET A 285 -0.62 -2.06 8.71
C MET A 285 -0.07 -1.78 10.11
N ASN A 286 -0.81 -2.19 11.15
CA ASN A 286 -0.43 -1.91 12.53
C ASN A 286 0.88 -2.59 12.97
N SER A 287 1.19 -3.80 12.48
CA SER A 287 2.42 -4.53 12.87
C SER A 287 3.69 -3.79 12.43
N PRO A 288 3.90 -3.51 11.12
CA PRO A 288 5.07 -2.72 10.72
C PRO A 288 4.95 -1.24 11.14
N GLY A 289 3.74 -0.70 11.33
CA GLY A 289 3.52 0.65 11.87
C GLY A 289 4.05 0.84 13.31
N LEU A 290 3.92 -0.18 14.16
CA LEU A 290 4.50 -0.18 15.51
C LEU A 290 6.03 -0.09 15.46
N VAL A 291 6.66 -0.95 14.64
CA VAL A 291 8.12 -0.98 14.51
C VAL A 291 8.67 0.28 13.86
N LEU A 292 7.97 0.84 12.86
CA LEU A 292 8.31 2.16 12.30
C LEU A 292 8.27 3.24 13.36
N THR A 293 7.23 3.27 14.19
CA THR A 293 7.09 4.28 15.25
C THR A 293 8.21 4.13 16.28
N THR A 294 8.54 2.90 16.69
CA THR A 294 9.69 2.63 17.56
C THR A 294 11.00 3.08 16.91
N GLY A 295 11.21 2.77 15.63
CA GLY A 295 12.37 3.22 14.86
C GLY A 295 12.48 4.74 14.79
N LEU A 296 11.37 5.46 14.60
CA LEU A 296 11.34 6.93 14.62
C LEU A 296 11.66 7.51 16.00
N VAL A 297 11.14 6.89 17.08
CA VAL A 297 11.45 7.30 18.46
C VAL A 297 12.94 7.15 18.75
N LEU A 298 13.53 6.00 18.39
CA LEU A 298 14.96 5.75 18.58
C LEU A 298 15.83 6.60 17.65
N ALA A 299 15.39 6.86 16.41
CA ALA A 299 16.11 7.76 15.50
C ALA A 299 16.20 9.18 16.07
N ARG A 300 15.10 9.67 16.66
CA ARG A 300 15.09 10.95 17.38
C ARG A 300 16.06 10.95 18.55
N GLU A 301 16.09 9.86 19.33
CA GLU A 301 17.06 9.70 20.43
C GLU A 301 18.51 9.67 19.93
N ALA A 302 18.76 9.02 18.79
CA ALA A 302 20.05 8.91 18.13
C ALA A 302 20.50 10.21 17.43
N GLY A 303 19.74 11.30 17.54
CA GLY A 303 20.14 12.64 17.09
C GLY A 303 19.42 13.16 15.85
N VAL A 304 18.45 12.43 15.28
CA VAL A 304 17.65 12.93 14.15
C VAL A 304 16.73 14.07 14.60
N LYS A 305 16.94 15.26 14.01
CA LYS A 305 16.15 16.48 14.31
C LYS A 305 15.29 16.86 13.10
N ASP A 306 14.03 16.43 13.10
CA ASP A 306 13.05 16.78 12.06
C ASP A 306 11.64 16.90 12.64
N ALA A 307 10.93 17.98 12.31
CA ALA A 307 9.58 18.24 12.81
C ALA A 307 8.54 17.24 12.28
N ALA A 308 8.73 16.71 11.06
CA ALA A 308 7.84 15.68 10.51
C ALA A 308 7.98 14.37 11.29
N VAL A 309 9.19 14.01 11.73
CA VAL A 309 9.43 12.83 12.58
C VAL A 309 8.69 12.97 13.90
N ALA A 310 8.81 14.12 14.58
CA ALA A 310 8.09 14.36 15.83
C ALA A 310 6.56 14.28 15.66
N THR A 311 6.04 14.88 14.58
CA THR A 311 4.61 14.85 14.25
C THR A 311 4.13 13.42 13.97
N ALA A 312 4.92 12.63 13.24
CA ALA A 312 4.57 11.26 12.90
C ALA A 312 4.52 10.35 14.13
N ILE A 313 5.48 10.50 15.05
CA ILE A 313 5.50 9.80 16.34
C ILE A 313 4.22 10.11 17.12
N GLU A 314 3.88 11.39 17.27
CA GLU A 314 2.72 11.81 18.07
C GLU A 314 1.41 11.27 17.49
N ARG A 315 1.20 11.40 16.17
CA ARG A 315 0.00 10.89 15.50
C ARG A 315 -0.16 9.38 15.66
N SER A 316 0.92 8.63 15.50
CA SER A 316 0.87 7.16 15.64
C SER A 316 0.65 6.74 17.09
N ALA A 317 1.38 7.34 18.03
CA ALA A 317 1.21 7.06 19.45
C ALA A 317 -0.22 7.35 19.91
N LYS A 318 -0.81 8.48 19.49
CA LYS A 318 -2.19 8.84 19.82
C LYS A 318 -3.20 7.79 19.33
N LEU A 319 -3.03 7.28 18.10
CA LEU A 319 -3.84 6.18 17.57
C LEU A 319 -3.66 4.90 18.41
N LEU A 320 -2.43 4.47 18.65
CA LEU A 320 -2.13 3.20 19.30
C LEU A 320 -2.56 3.16 20.78
N ARG A 321 -2.52 4.32 21.46
CA ARG A 321 -3.03 4.46 22.84
C ARG A 321 -4.49 4.08 22.97
N PHE A 322 -5.26 4.19 21.89
CA PHE A 322 -6.65 3.75 21.90
C PHE A 322 -6.79 2.30 22.34
N TYR A 323 -5.85 1.40 22.04
CA TYR A 323 -6.00 -0.03 22.33
C TYR A 323 -5.63 -0.44 23.76
N ILE A 324 -5.03 0.46 24.55
CA ILE A 324 -4.63 0.19 25.94
C ILE A 324 -5.86 -0.21 26.77
N GLY A 325 -5.82 -1.37 27.42
CA GLY A 325 -6.91 -1.89 28.26
C GLY A 325 -8.05 -2.58 27.50
N LYS A 326 -8.02 -2.63 26.16
CA LYS A 326 -9.18 -3.03 25.33
C LYS A 326 -8.99 -4.35 24.59
N GLY A 327 -7.76 -4.73 24.28
CA GLY A 327 -7.43 -5.95 23.55
C GLY A 327 -6.05 -5.84 22.90
N ALA A 328 -5.66 -6.88 22.16
CA ALA A 328 -4.48 -6.79 21.31
C ALA A 328 -4.73 -5.82 20.15
N ILE A 329 -3.65 -5.24 19.62
CA ILE A 329 -3.74 -4.32 18.48
C ILE A 329 -4.14 -5.13 17.24
N PRO A 330 -5.25 -4.79 16.55
CA PRO A 330 -5.79 -5.61 15.48
C PRO A 330 -5.01 -5.43 14.17
N TYR A 331 -5.38 -6.19 13.14
CA TYR A 331 -5.08 -5.83 11.75
C TYR A 331 -6.04 -4.73 11.27
N GLY A 332 -5.58 -3.84 10.39
CA GLY A 332 -6.45 -2.83 9.79
C GLY A 332 -7.16 -1.92 10.80
N ASP A 333 -8.26 -1.35 10.37
CA ASP A 333 -9.18 -0.60 11.22
C ASP A 333 -10.08 -1.52 12.08
N HIS A 334 -9.79 -2.79 12.31
CA HIS A 334 -10.72 -3.64 13.07
C HIS A 334 -10.86 -3.23 14.55
N ALA A 335 -11.85 -3.82 15.23
CA ALA A 335 -12.01 -3.67 16.68
C ALA A 335 -10.77 -4.26 17.41
N PRO A 336 -10.48 -3.84 18.66
CA PRO A 336 -9.45 -4.48 19.47
C PRO A 336 -9.56 -6.01 19.40
N TRP A 337 -8.46 -6.69 19.12
CA TRP A 337 -8.44 -8.14 18.97
C TRP A 337 -8.60 -8.80 20.34
N MET A 338 -9.59 -9.68 20.47
CA MET A 338 -9.93 -10.34 21.74
C MET A 338 -10.01 -11.87 21.64
N GLU A 339 -9.63 -12.48 20.51
CA GLU A 339 -9.57 -13.96 20.43
C GLU A 339 -8.37 -14.51 21.22
N GLY A 340 -7.25 -13.79 21.22
CA GLY A 340 -6.03 -14.10 21.96
C GLY A 340 -5.35 -12.83 22.50
N HIS A 341 -4.35 -13.02 23.37
CA HIS A 341 -3.56 -11.96 23.98
C HIS A 341 -2.47 -11.41 23.04
N GLU A 342 -2.29 -12.02 21.88
CA GLU A 342 -1.34 -11.57 20.86
C GLU A 342 -1.89 -11.83 19.45
N ASP A 343 -1.41 -11.02 18.50
CA ASP A 343 -1.55 -11.27 17.07
C ASP A 343 -0.34 -10.67 16.34
N ASN A 344 0.50 -11.52 15.75
CA ASN A 344 1.66 -11.14 14.93
C ASN A 344 2.68 -10.21 15.64
N GLY A 345 2.91 -10.45 16.93
CA GLY A 345 3.90 -9.79 17.79
C GLY A 345 3.53 -8.38 18.23
N LYS A 346 2.33 -7.89 17.90
CA LYS A 346 1.95 -6.49 18.07
C LYS A 346 1.89 -6.04 19.54
N CYS A 347 1.52 -6.91 20.48
CA CYS A 347 1.57 -6.57 21.90
C CYS A 347 3.01 -6.44 22.40
N GLY A 348 3.89 -7.36 22.00
CA GLY A 348 5.33 -7.23 22.29
C GLY A 348 5.94 -5.94 21.71
N MET A 349 5.63 -5.64 20.44
CA MET A 349 6.05 -4.39 19.78
C MET A 349 5.53 -3.15 20.51
N ALA A 350 4.25 -3.15 20.90
CA ALA A 350 3.62 -2.04 21.59
C ALA A 350 4.19 -1.82 22.99
N ALA A 351 4.46 -2.88 23.74
CA ALA A 351 5.08 -2.80 25.05
C ALA A 351 6.43 -2.07 24.96
N VAL A 352 7.27 -2.44 23.99
CA VAL A 352 8.57 -1.79 23.73
C VAL A 352 8.40 -0.35 23.26
N LEU A 353 7.47 -0.07 22.34
CA LEU A 353 7.18 1.29 21.87
C LEU A 353 6.77 2.22 23.01
N PHE A 354 5.78 1.82 23.81
CA PHE A 354 5.29 2.65 24.91
C PHE A 354 6.34 2.83 26.01
N HIS A 355 7.18 1.81 26.26
CA HIS A 355 8.33 1.96 27.12
C HIS A 355 9.30 3.03 26.60
N ALA A 356 9.62 3.01 25.30
CA ALA A 356 10.48 4.01 24.66
C ALA A 356 9.88 5.43 24.65
N LEU A 357 8.54 5.54 24.62
CA LEU A 357 7.81 6.81 24.74
C LEU A 357 7.69 7.33 26.19
N GLY A 358 8.04 6.53 27.20
CA GLY A 358 7.82 6.87 28.60
C GLY A 358 6.36 6.74 29.06
N ASP A 359 5.54 5.96 28.33
CA ASP A 359 4.13 5.70 28.64
C ASP A 359 3.99 4.41 29.46
N ALA A 360 3.98 4.55 30.79
CA ALA A 360 3.95 3.41 31.71
C ALA A 360 2.69 2.56 31.57
N THR A 361 1.54 3.19 31.39
CA THR A 361 0.24 2.51 31.26
C THR A 361 0.21 1.63 30.02
N GLY A 362 0.65 2.15 28.87
CA GLY A 362 0.72 1.39 27.64
C GLY A 362 1.74 0.25 27.72
N ALA A 363 2.93 0.54 28.26
CA ALA A 363 3.99 -0.45 28.41
C ALA A 363 3.56 -1.61 29.32
N GLU A 364 2.93 -1.32 30.46
CA GLU A 364 2.50 -2.34 31.42
C GLU A 364 1.40 -3.22 30.82
N PHE A 365 0.35 -2.61 30.25
CA PHE A 365 -0.76 -3.37 29.68
C PHE A 365 -0.29 -4.36 28.60
N PHE A 366 0.48 -3.88 27.62
CA PHE A 366 0.93 -4.74 26.53
C PHE A 366 2.05 -5.72 26.93
N SER A 367 2.84 -5.41 27.96
CA SER A 367 3.78 -6.37 28.54
C SER A 367 3.02 -7.51 29.23
N ARG A 368 1.98 -7.23 30.01
CA ARG A 368 1.14 -8.26 30.64
C ARG A 368 0.43 -9.14 29.60
N MET A 369 -0.08 -8.54 28.52
CA MET A 369 -0.60 -9.28 27.36
C MET A 369 0.46 -10.19 26.74
N SER A 370 1.71 -9.73 26.65
CA SER A 370 2.83 -10.53 26.12
C SER A 370 3.17 -11.72 27.02
N VAL A 371 3.09 -11.57 28.35
CA VAL A 371 3.28 -12.67 29.33
C VAL A 371 2.16 -13.71 29.20
N ALA A 372 0.91 -13.27 29.06
CA ALA A 372 -0.23 -14.17 28.90
C ALA A 372 -0.24 -14.90 27.53
N ALA A 373 0.41 -14.35 26.50
CA ALA A 373 0.44 -14.95 25.16
C ALA A 373 1.51 -16.06 25.04
N HIS A 374 1.05 -17.31 24.93
CA HIS A 374 1.88 -18.51 24.74
C HIS A 374 1.13 -19.59 23.93
N GLY A 375 1.79 -20.72 23.64
CA GLY A 375 1.17 -21.83 22.92
C GLY A 375 0.67 -21.42 21.52
N ALA A 376 -0.57 -21.77 21.20
CA ALA A 376 -1.20 -21.47 19.91
C ALA A 376 -1.21 -19.97 19.56
N GLU A 377 -1.27 -19.08 20.56
CA GLU A 377 -1.24 -17.63 20.32
C GLU A 377 0.13 -17.15 19.82
N ARG A 378 1.21 -17.87 20.13
CA ARG A 378 2.58 -17.62 19.65
C ARG A 378 2.97 -18.46 18.45
N ASP A 379 2.36 -19.63 18.30
CA ASP A 379 2.58 -20.56 17.19
C ASP A 379 1.96 -20.09 15.87
N CYS A 380 0.96 -19.20 15.89
CA CYS A 380 0.26 -18.74 14.69
C CYS A 380 0.46 -17.24 14.44
N GLY A 381 0.00 -16.74 13.29
CA GLY A 381 -0.02 -15.31 12.97
C GLY A 381 -0.44 -15.10 11.52
N HIS A 382 -0.90 -13.89 11.18
CA HIS A 382 -1.50 -13.62 9.85
C HIS A 382 -0.61 -14.01 8.65
N THR A 383 0.72 -13.86 8.76
CA THR A 383 1.69 -14.20 7.70
C THR A 383 2.62 -15.34 8.10
N GLY A 384 2.38 -15.98 9.25
CA GLY A 384 3.33 -16.84 9.94
C GLY A 384 3.63 -16.39 11.37
N ASN A 385 4.50 -17.11 12.07
CA ASN A 385 4.77 -16.88 13.50
C ASN A 385 6.09 -16.16 13.82
N TYR A 386 6.86 -15.76 12.80
CA TYR A 386 8.18 -15.14 12.96
C TYR A 386 8.18 -13.93 13.91
N PHE A 387 7.28 -12.96 13.66
CA PHE A 387 7.20 -11.74 14.48
C PHE A 387 6.63 -12.00 15.87
N ASN A 388 5.80 -13.04 16.01
CA ASN A 388 5.26 -13.47 17.28
C ASN A 388 6.36 -13.96 18.22
N MET A 389 7.34 -14.67 17.67
CA MET A 389 8.52 -15.13 18.40
C MET A 389 9.53 -14.01 18.65
N LEU A 390 9.77 -13.15 17.65
CA LEU A 390 10.70 -12.01 17.78
C LEU A 390 10.37 -11.08 18.94
N TRP A 391 9.10 -10.68 19.03
CA TRP A 391 8.67 -9.68 20.00
C TRP A 391 8.18 -10.26 21.32
N ALA A 392 8.17 -11.59 21.48
CA ALA A 392 7.76 -12.24 22.72
C ALA A 392 8.64 -11.80 23.91
N MET A 393 9.92 -12.16 23.90
CA MET A 393 10.79 -11.90 25.05
C MET A 393 11.05 -10.40 25.31
N PRO A 394 11.22 -9.53 24.29
CA PRO A 394 11.28 -8.08 24.51
C PRO A 394 10.06 -7.52 25.24
N GLY A 395 8.84 -7.99 24.91
CA GLY A 395 7.61 -7.58 25.59
C GLY A 395 7.47 -8.18 27.00
N VAL A 396 7.76 -9.48 27.15
CA VAL A 396 7.68 -10.22 28.43
C VAL A 396 8.64 -9.65 29.47
N ALA A 397 9.90 -9.44 29.10
CA ALA A 397 10.95 -9.05 30.04
C ALA A 397 10.77 -7.66 30.64
N LEU A 398 9.94 -6.78 30.04
CA LEU A 398 9.57 -5.51 30.66
C LEU A 398 8.85 -5.72 32.00
N SER A 399 8.07 -6.79 32.14
CA SER A 399 7.42 -7.20 33.40
C SER A 399 8.40 -7.86 34.39
N GLY A 400 9.67 -8.04 34.00
CA GLY A 400 10.76 -8.49 34.86
C GLY A 400 11.15 -9.95 34.72
N ALA A 401 12.19 -10.32 35.47
CA ALA A 401 12.86 -11.61 35.37
C ALA A 401 11.96 -12.80 35.71
N ASN A 402 11.07 -12.66 36.71
CA ASN A 402 10.09 -13.71 37.04
C ASN A 402 9.08 -13.94 35.92
N ALA A 403 8.64 -12.87 35.24
CA ALA A 403 7.74 -12.98 34.10
C ALA A 403 8.41 -13.70 32.93
N ALA A 404 9.68 -13.36 32.64
CA ALA A 404 10.50 -14.04 31.64
C ALA A 404 10.66 -15.53 31.96
N GLY A 405 11.01 -15.87 33.19
CA GLY A 405 11.22 -17.27 33.59
C GLY A 405 9.94 -18.10 33.61
N ALA A 406 8.82 -17.53 34.05
CA ALA A 406 7.51 -18.19 33.97
C ALA A 406 7.10 -18.47 32.51
N TRP A 407 7.28 -17.49 31.61
CA TRP A 407 7.01 -17.67 30.18
C TRP A 407 7.95 -18.66 29.51
N MET A 408 9.24 -18.65 29.87
CA MET A 408 10.20 -19.66 29.43
C MET A 408 9.78 -21.05 29.89
N THR A 409 9.27 -21.20 31.11
CA THR A 409 8.81 -22.49 31.64
C THR A 409 7.57 -23.02 30.90
N GLU A 410 6.59 -22.16 30.62
CA GLU A 410 5.36 -22.54 29.93
C GLU A 410 5.62 -22.90 28.45
N PHE A 411 6.39 -22.06 27.75
CA PHE A 411 6.52 -22.13 26.30
C PHE A 411 7.94 -21.93 25.77
N GLY A 412 8.65 -20.91 26.25
CA GLY A 412 9.91 -20.49 25.63
C GLY A 412 11.01 -21.55 25.61
N SER A 413 11.24 -22.27 26.72
CA SER A 413 12.39 -23.17 26.87
C SER A 413 12.37 -24.32 25.88
N TRP A 414 11.25 -25.05 25.80
CA TRP A 414 11.11 -26.20 24.92
C TRP A 414 11.10 -25.75 23.46
N TYR A 415 10.47 -24.61 23.16
CA TYR A 415 10.39 -24.09 21.81
C TYR A 415 11.76 -23.63 21.31
N PHE A 416 12.53 -22.93 22.14
CA PHE A 416 13.86 -22.44 21.80
C PHE A 416 14.85 -23.61 21.64
N ASP A 417 14.77 -24.63 22.50
CA ASP A 417 15.60 -25.84 22.37
C ASP A 417 15.23 -26.65 21.12
N LEU A 418 13.94 -26.70 20.74
CA LEU A 418 13.49 -27.33 19.51
C LEU A 418 13.93 -26.54 18.26
N ALA A 419 13.90 -25.20 18.32
CA ALA A 419 14.33 -24.32 17.23
C ALA A 419 15.85 -24.35 17.00
N ARG A 420 16.65 -24.50 18.06
CA ARG A 420 18.11 -24.49 17.94
C ARG A 420 18.64 -25.66 17.11
N ARG A 421 19.53 -25.39 16.17
CA ARG A 421 20.31 -26.40 15.46
C ARG A 421 21.56 -26.80 16.24
N TRP A 422 22.11 -27.96 15.88
CA TRP A 422 23.30 -28.52 16.50
C TRP A 422 24.56 -27.65 16.33
N ASP A 423 24.57 -26.77 15.33
CA ASP A 423 25.66 -25.80 15.07
C ASP A 423 25.45 -24.45 15.77
N GLY A 424 24.38 -24.29 16.56
CA GLY A 424 24.06 -23.05 17.28
C GLY A 424 23.25 -22.02 16.49
N SER A 425 22.90 -22.30 15.23
CA SER A 425 22.00 -21.45 14.43
C SER A 425 20.52 -21.74 14.70
N TYR A 426 19.63 -20.81 14.32
CA TYR A 426 18.18 -20.99 14.45
C TYR A 426 17.48 -20.72 13.11
N PRO A 427 16.89 -21.74 12.47
CA PRO A 427 16.00 -21.54 11.34
C PRO A 427 14.64 -21.04 11.84
N HIS A 428 13.89 -20.41 10.94
CA HIS A 428 12.46 -20.23 11.14
C HIS A 428 11.75 -21.59 11.26
N GLN A 429 10.95 -21.77 12.32
CA GLN A 429 10.22 -23.03 12.58
C GLN A 429 8.85 -23.07 11.89
N GLY A 430 8.20 -21.92 11.70
CA GLY A 430 6.86 -21.82 11.14
C GLY A 430 5.73 -22.35 12.04
N PRO A 431 4.48 -21.97 11.73
CA PRO A 431 3.29 -22.45 12.43
C PRO A 431 3.03 -23.95 12.20
N PRO A 432 2.23 -24.61 13.06
CA PRO A 432 1.75 -25.99 12.89
C PRO A 432 0.76 -26.13 11.71
N GLU A 433 1.21 -25.90 10.48
CA GLU A 433 0.39 -26.01 9.26
C GLU A 433 1.03 -26.89 8.19
N ASN A 434 0.27 -27.25 7.14
CA ASN A 434 0.72 -28.23 6.13
C ASN A 434 1.67 -27.63 5.09
N ASP A 435 1.53 -26.35 4.76
CA ASP A 435 2.39 -25.65 3.80
C ASP A 435 3.35 -24.70 4.53
N ALA A 436 4.37 -24.22 3.84
CA ALA A 436 5.29 -23.28 4.44
C ALA A 436 4.69 -21.86 4.49
N ASP A 437 5.01 -21.10 5.55
CA ASP A 437 4.57 -19.73 5.70
C ASP A 437 5.42 -18.74 4.87
N SER A 438 5.11 -17.44 4.98
CA SER A 438 5.79 -16.40 4.19
C SER A 438 7.27 -16.20 4.56
N PHE A 439 7.76 -16.86 5.61
CA PHE A 439 9.12 -16.69 6.15
C PHE A 439 9.95 -17.97 6.03
N GLU A 440 9.50 -18.95 5.24
CA GLU A 440 10.26 -20.17 4.97
C GLU A 440 11.70 -19.83 4.54
N GLY A 441 12.66 -20.53 5.14
CA GLY A 441 14.08 -20.37 4.82
C GLY A 441 14.75 -19.13 5.42
N TRP A 442 14.03 -18.30 6.17
CA TRP A 442 14.65 -17.19 6.90
C TRP A 442 15.58 -17.68 8.00
N ASP A 443 16.72 -17.02 8.12
CA ASP A 443 17.62 -17.15 9.27
C ASP A 443 17.02 -16.37 10.45
N ALA A 444 16.59 -17.10 11.47
CA ALA A 444 16.01 -16.55 12.69
C ALA A 444 17.03 -16.46 13.83
N THR A 445 18.33 -16.67 13.58
CA THR A 445 19.37 -16.68 14.63
C THR A 445 19.36 -15.41 15.46
N GLY A 446 19.34 -14.23 14.84
CA GLY A 446 19.27 -12.95 15.55
C GLY A 446 18.04 -12.80 16.45
N THR A 447 16.89 -13.33 16.03
CA THR A 447 15.63 -13.32 16.79
C THR A 447 15.77 -13.97 18.16
N TYR A 448 16.30 -15.19 18.21
CA TYR A 448 16.46 -15.93 19.48
C TYR A 448 17.60 -15.37 20.32
N LEU A 449 18.69 -14.91 19.69
CA LEU A 449 19.81 -14.33 20.42
C LEU A 449 19.47 -13.00 21.08
N LEU A 450 18.59 -12.18 20.46
CA LEU A 450 18.07 -10.97 21.12
C LEU A 450 17.29 -11.32 22.40
N ALA A 451 16.51 -12.40 22.40
CA ALA A 451 15.85 -12.88 23.61
C ALA A 451 16.86 -13.32 24.68
N TYR A 452 17.93 -14.05 24.33
CA TYR A 452 18.97 -14.40 25.29
C TYR A 452 19.85 -13.23 25.74
N ALA A 453 19.91 -12.13 24.97
CA ALA A 453 20.67 -10.94 25.31
C ALA A 453 19.93 -9.98 26.27
N MET A 454 18.65 -10.22 26.58
CA MET A 454 17.87 -9.38 27.52
C MET A 454 18.54 -9.13 28.88
N PRO A 455 19.25 -10.09 29.51
CA PRO A 455 19.95 -9.84 30.77
C PRO A 455 21.08 -8.81 30.67
N LEU A 456 21.64 -8.61 29.47
CA LEU A 456 22.78 -7.71 29.27
C LEU A 456 22.37 -6.24 29.19
N GLN A 457 21.11 -5.95 28.84
CA GLN A 457 20.52 -4.61 28.76
C GLN A 457 21.40 -3.59 28.02
N LYS A 458 22.00 -4.00 26.90
CA LYS A 458 22.91 -3.16 26.11
C LYS A 458 22.20 -2.21 25.15
N LEU A 459 20.97 -2.54 24.75
CA LEU A 459 20.18 -1.83 23.75
C LEU A 459 18.83 -1.43 24.32
N ARG A 460 18.17 -0.40 23.77
CA ARG A 460 16.82 0.00 24.22
C ARG A 460 15.84 -1.16 24.10
N ILE A 461 15.87 -1.90 22.99
CA ILE A 461 15.01 -3.06 22.79
C ILE A 461 15.34 -4.26 23.69
N THR A 462 16.54 -4.30 24.29
CA THR A 462 16.93 -5.30 25.29
C THR A 462 16.82 -4.80 26.73
N GLY A 463 16.15 -3.67 26.95
CA GLY A 463 15.84 -3.14 28.28
C GLY A 463 16.82 -2.09 28.82
N ARG A 464 17.73 -1.54 28.00
CA ARG A 464 18.60 -0.42 28.40
C ARG A 464 17.76 0.80 28.72
N GLY A 465 17.86 1.30 29.95
CA GLY A 465 17.25 2.57 30.34
C GLY A 465 16.61 2.53 31.72
N LYS A 466 15.84 3.58 32.02
CA LYS A 466 15.07 3.65 33.26
C LYS A 466 13.93 2.64 33.19
N ARG A 467 13.79 1.81 34.23
CA ARG A 467 12.61 0.95 34.40
C ARG A 467 11.37 1.82 34.54
N LEU A 468 10.36 1.54 33.73
CA LEU A 468 9.12 2.30 33.67
C LEU A 468 7.94 1.60 34.38
N ILE A 469 7.90 0.26 34.34
CA ILE A 469 6.75 -0.52 34.81
C ILE A 469 7.09 -1.41 36.02
N PRO A 470 6.11 -1.74 36.87
CA PRO A 470 6.30 -2.64 38.00
C PRO A 470 6.82 -4.01 37.56
N GLN A 471 7.73 -4.58 38.36
CA GLN A 471 8.23 -5.93 38.13
C GLN A 471 7.32 -6.93 38.83
N LEU A 472 6.92 -7.99 38.14
CA LEU A 472 6.08 -9.04 38.70
C LEU A 472 6.89 -9.95 39.63
N ASP A 473 6.30 -10.31 40.76
CA ASP A 473 6.77 -11.47 41.51
C ASP A 473 6.38 -12.78 40.79
N ALA A 474 6.87 -13.92 41.29
CA ALA A 474 6.62 -15.21 40.67
C ALA A 474 5.13 -15.60 40.65
N ALA A 475 4.36 -15.22 41.68
CA ALA A 475 2.95 -15.56 41.78
C ALA A 475 2.10 -14.76 40.78
N ALA A 476 2.38 -13.46 40.66
CA ALA A 476 1.75 -12.60 39.67
C ALA A 476 2.11 -13.02 38.25
N ALA A 477 3.36 -13.39 37.99
CA ALA A 477 3.79 -13.93 36.71
C ALA A 477 3.04 -15.22 36.33
N GLU A 478 2.95 -16.20 37.23
CA GLU A 478 2.21 -17.44 36.98
C GLU A 478 0.71 -17.18 36.81
N SER A 479 0.14 -16.21 37.53
CA SER A 479 -1.25 -15.80 37.33
C SER A 479 -1.51 -15.29 35.90
N LEU A 480 -0.57 -14.54 35.31
CA LEU A 480 -0.70 -14.09 33.91
C LEU A 480 -0.54 -15.25 32.92
N ILE A 481 0.37 -16.20 33.18
CA ILE A 481 0.49 -17.42 32.38
C ILE A 481 -0.82 -18.21 32.40
N ALA A 482 -1.45 -18.34 33.57
CA ALA A 482 -2.72 -19.02 33.73
C ALA A 482 -3.86 -18.33 32.96
N ASP A 483 -3.87 -17.00 32.86
CA ASP A 483 -4.85 -16.25 32.07
C ASP A 483 -4.78 -16.56 30.55
N GLY A 484 -3.60 -16.95 30.06
CA GLY A 484 -3.37 -17.39 28.68
C GLY A 484 -3.84 -18.81 28.35
N ARG A 485 -3.98 -19.68 29.35
CA ARG A 485 -4.28 -21.11 29.14
C ARG A 485 -5.70 -21.35 28.63
N GLY A 486 -5.90 -22.52 28.01
CA GLY A 486 -7.23 -23.05 27.70
C GLY A 486 -7.83 -22.57 26.39
N TRP A 487 -7.00 -22.10 25.46
CA TRP A 487 -7.38 -21.75 24.10
C TRP A 487 -6.35 -22.27 23.11
N ASP A 488 -6.84 -22.90 22.04
CA ASP A 488 -6.10 -23.16 20.81
C ASP A 488 -7.07 -23.18 19.62
N ASN A 489 -6.54 -23.34 18.41
CA ASN A 489 -7.34 -23.30 17.18
C ASN A 489 -8.30 -24.50 17.02
N LYS A 490 -8.06 -25.62 17.73
CA LYS A 490 -8.91 -26.82 17.71
C LYS A 490 -9.95 -26.83 18.83
N ASN A 491 -9.64 -26.26 20.00
CA ASN A 491 -10.48 -26.19 21.18
C ASN A 491 -10.50 -24.76 21.78
N ARG A 492 -11.45 -23.96 21.30
CA ARG A 492 -11.61 -22.55 21.72
C ARG A 492 -12.41 -22.36 23.01
N PHE A 493 -13.15 -23.37 23.48
CA PHE A 493 -14.19 -23.18 24.52
C PHE A 493 -14.07 -24.11 25.73
N GLY A 494 -13.47 -25.29 25.57
CA GLY A 494 -13.58 -26.37 26.55
C GLY A 494 -13.04 -26.03 27.94
N ALA A 495 -12.03 -25.17 28.06
CA ALA A 495 -11.49 -24.78 29.37
C ALA A 495 -12.48 -23.94 30.19
N TYR A 496 -13.05 -22.90 29.58
CA TYR A 496 -14.05 -22.03 30.23
C TYR A 496 -15.39 -22.75 30.40
N ASP A 497 -15.73 -23.68 29.51
CA ASP A 497 -16.94 -24.49 29.65
C ASP A 497 -16.90 -25.47 30.83
N ARG A 498 -15.74 -25.73 31.43
CA ARG A 498 -15.62 -26.52 32.67
C ARG A 498 -15.68 -25.69 33.95
N MET A 499 -15.64 -24.36 33.86
CA MET A 499 -15.72 -23.48 35.03
C MET A 499 -17.15 -23.38 35.57
N THR A 500 -17.28 -23.15 36.89
CA THR A 500 -18.58 -22.87 37.52
C THR A 500 -19.07 -21.48 37.14
N ILE A 501 -20.37 -21.22 37.34
CA ILE A 501 -20.95 -19.91 37.05
C ILE A 501 -20.31 -18.82 37.91
N GLU A 502 -20.01 -19.10 39.17
CA GLU A 502 -19.36 -18.19 40.11
C GLU A 502 -17.95 -17.81 39.62
N GLN A 503 -17.17 -18.81 39.19
CA GLN A 503 -15.84 -18.59 38.61
C GLN A 503 -15.91 -17.75 37.34
N LEU A 504 -16.88 -18.03 36.47
CA LEU A 504 -17.08 -17.25 35.25
C LEU A 504 -17.48 -15.80 35.56
N ILE A 505 -18.35 -15.57 36.56
CA ILE A 505 -18.72 -14.23 36.99
C ILE A 505 -17.52 -13.51 37.60
N GLU A 506 -16.71 -14.18 38.42
CA GLU A 506 -15.46 -13.64 38.97
C GLU A 506 -14.52 -13.15 37.85
N ARG A 507 -14.33 -14.00 36.83
CA ARG A 507 -13.47 -13.74 35.66
C ARG A 507 -13.91 -12.53 34.81
N LEU A 508 -15.18 -12.10 34.88
CA LEU A 508 -15.61 -10.82 34.30
C LEU A 508 -14.90 -9.60 34.91
N GLY A 509 -14.31 -9.74 36.10
CA GLY A 509 -13.49 -8.70 36.73
C GLY A 509 -12.01 -8.71 36.32
N SER A 510 -11.60 -9.62 35.44
CA SER A 510 -10.17 -9.77 35.07
C SER A 510 -9.62 -8.51 34.41
N TRP A 511 -8.34 -8.21 34.63
CA TRP A 511 -7.59 -7.20 33.89
C TRP A 511 -7.59 -7.48 32.38
N SER A 512 -7.55 -8.77 31.99
CA SER A 512 -7.45 -9.20 30.61
C SER A 512 -8.80 -9.10 29.90
N PRO A 513 -8.91 -8.31 28.81
CA PRO A 513 -10.13 -8.27 27.99
C PRO A 513 -10.49 -9.63 27.40
N ILE A 514 -9.51 -10.49 27.12
CA ILE A 514 -9.70 -11.83 26.53
C ILE A 514 -10.33 -12.75 27.57
N VAL A 515 -9.87 -12.72 28.82
CA VAL A 515 -10.44 -13.51 29.91
C VAL A 515 -11.89 -13.12 30.17
N ARG A 516 -12.19 -11.81 30.17
CA ARG A 516 -13.56 -11.30 30.32
C ARG A 516 -14.47 -11.77 29.17
N GLU A 517 -13.97 -11.71 27.93
CA GLU A 517 -14.72 -12.14 26.73
C GLU A 517 -14.99 -13.65 26.76
N ARG A 518 -13.97 -14.47 27.03
CA ARG A 518 -14.11 -15.94 27.11
C ARG A 518 -15.09 -16.33 28.22
N ALA A 519 -15.06 -15.65 29.36
CA ALA A 519 -16.01 -15.86 30.45
C ALA A 519 -17.45 -15.47 30.07
N ALA A 520 -17.63 -14.31 29.43
CA ALA A 520 -18.93 -13.86 28.92
C ALA A 520 -19.53 -14.84 27.92
N MET A 521 -18.74 -15.32 26.94
CA MET A 521 -19.18 -16.32 25.97
C MET A 521 -19.56 -17.65 26.62
N ALA A 522 -18.82 -18.10 27.64
CA ALA A 522 -19.13 -19.31 28.38
C ALA A 522 -20.43 -19.18 29.18
N LEU A 523 -20.66 -18.03 29.84
CA LEU A 523 -21.93 -17.71 30.49
C LEU A 523 -23.09 -17.74 29.49
N ALA A 524 -22.93 -17.18 28.29
CA ALA A 524 -23.98 -17.16 27.27
C ALA A 524 -24.44 -18.57 26.83
N ARG A 525 -23.54 -19.56 26.87
CA ARG A 525 -23.87 -20.97 26.59
C ARG A 525 -24.63 -21.67 27.74
N ARG A 526 -24.76 -21.05 28.92
CA ARG A 526 -25.52 -21.60 30.06
C ARG A 526 -26.98 -21.20 30.02
N LYS A 527 -27.85 -22.10 30.47
CA LYS A 527 -29.29 -21.82 30.63
C LYS A 527 -29.55 -20.97 31.89
N ASP A 528 -28.96 -21.34 33.02
CA ASP A 528 -29.29 -20.77 34.33
C ASP A 528 -28.27 -19.70 34.78
N VAL A 529 -28.20 -18.57 34.05
CA VAL A 529 -27.27 -17.47 34.38
C VAL A 529 -27.91 -16.49 35.36
N PRO A 530 -27.26 -16.17 36.50
CA PRO A 530 -27.78 -15.22 37.47
C PRO A 530 -27.57 -13.78 36.97
N VAL A 531 -28.47 -13.30 36.12
CA VAL A 531 -28.41 -11.94 35.52
C VAL A 531 -28.25 -10.84 36.56
N ALA A 532 -28.90 -10.96 37.73
CA ALA A 532 -28.77 -9.99 38.81
C ALA A 532 -27.32 -9.84 39.33
N ALA A 533 -26.54 -10.94 39.36
CA ALA A 533 -25.14 -10.90 39.77
C ALA A 533 -24.27 -10.18 38.74
N ILE A 534 -24.59 -10.31 37.44
CA ILE A 534 -23.93 -9.58 36.35
C ILE A 534 -24.29 -8.09 36.43
N VAL A 535 -25.57 -7.75 36.63
CA VAL A 535 -26.03 -6.36 36.77
C VAL A 535 -25.35 -5.65 37.94
N LYS A 536 -25.17 -6.33 39.09
CA LYS A 536 -24.47 -5.77 40.25
C LYS A 536 -23.02 -5.38 39.95
N ARG A 537 -22.38 -5.97 38.92
CA ARG A 537 -21.01 -5.61 38.54
C ARG A 537 -20.88 -4.18 37.99
N PHE A 538 -21.96 -3.57 37.50
CA PHE A 538 -21.93 -2.16 37.09
C PHE A 538 -21.63 -1.19 38.24
N ASP A 539 -21.88 -1.61 39.49
CA ASP A 539 -21.56 -0.82 40.70
C ASP A 539 -20.10 -1.02 41.17
N SER A 540 -19.30 -1.82 40.46
CA SER A 540 -17.89 -2.04 40.81
C SER A 540 -17.08 -0.74 40.68
N PRO A 541 -16.15 -0.47 41.61
CA PRO A 541 -15.25 0.67 41.49
C PRO A 541 -14.29 0.54 40.30
N THR A 542 -13.97 -0.68 39.87
CA THR A 542 -13.03 -0.94 38.76
C THR A 542 -13.71 -0.85 37.39
N LEU A 543 -13.00 -0.31 36.39
CA LEU A 543 -13.51 -0.24 35.01
C LEU A 543 -13.56 -1.63 34.37
N GLU A 544 -12.61 -2.50 34.72
CA GLU A 544 -12.48 -3.87 34.21
C GLU A 544 -13.74 -4.69 34.48
N ALA A 545 -14.26 -4.63 35.72
CA ALA A 545 -15.49 -5.33 36.08
C ALA A 545 -16.72 -4.76 35.37
N ARG A 546 -16.75 -3.44 35.13
CA ARG A 546 -17.82 -2.78 34.37
C ARG A 546 -17.75 -3.14 32.87
N TYR A 547 -16.55 -3.24 32.29
CA TYR A 547 -16.35 -3.78 30.94
C TYR A 547 -16.80 -5.23 30.85
N GLY A 548 -16.42 -6.07 31.81
CA GLY A 548 -16.86 -7.47 31.84
C GLY A 548 -18.37 -7.61 32.00
N ALA A 549 -19.02 -6.73 32.76
CA ALA A 549 -20.47 -6.65 32.82
C ALA A 549 -21.07 -6.33 31.44
N CYS A 550 -20.55 -5.34 30.73
CA CYS A 550 -20.96 -5.05 29.35
C CYS A 550 -20.74 -6.26 28.43
N GLN A 551 -19.56 -6.90 28.46
CA GLN A 551 -19.24 -8.07 27.63
C GLN A 551 -20.20 -9.24 27.90
N ALA A 552 -20.52 -9.50 29.17
CA ALA A 552 -21.51 -10.52 29.54
C ALA A 552 -22.91 -10.16 29.02
N VAL A 553 -23.32 -8.90 29.11
CA VAL A 553 -24.61 -8.44 28.55
C VAL A 553 -24.61 -8.56 27.02
N ILE A 554 -23.52 -8.22 26.34
CA ILE A 554 -23.39 -8.39 24.89
C ILE A 554 -23.58 -9.85 24.49
N ALA A 555 -22.93 -10.78 25.20
CA ALA A 555 -23.03 -12.21 24.91
C ALA A 555 -24.41 -12.80 25.27
N LEU A 556 -25.08 -12.29 26.31
CA LEU A 556 -26.39 -12.77 26.78
C LEU A 556 -27.59 -12.13 26.04
N GLY A 557 -27.39 -10.95 25.47
CA GLY A 557 -28.39 -10.18 24.74
C GLY A 557 -29.67 -9.93 25.53
N ARG A 558 -30.82 -10.29 24.93
CA ARG A 558 -32.18 -10.09 25.50
C ARG A 558 -32.38 -10.66 26.91
N ARG A 559 -31.56 -11.62 27.36
CA ARG A 559 -31.65 -12.16 28.73
C ARG A 559 -31.34 -11.11 29.81
N CYS A 560 -30.71 -10.00 29.42
CA CYS A 560 -30.24 -8.95 30.32
C CYS A 560 -31.06 -7.64 30.23
N GLU A 561 -32.37 -7.70 29.98
CA GLU A 561 -33.24 -6.49 29.95
C GLU A 561 -33.14 -5.64 31.23
N SER A 562 -32.93 -6.27 32.40
CA SER A 562 -32.72 -5.56 33.67
C SER A 562 -31.44 -4.71 33.72
N ALA A 563 -30.53 -4.86 32.74
CA ALA A 563 -29.30 -4.07 32.65
C ALA A 563 -29.48 -2.71 31.95
N VAL A 564 -30.63 -2.41 31.34
CA VAL A 564 -30.85 -1.16 30.57
C VAL A 564 -30.56 0.09 31.41
N GLU A 565 -31.06 0.16 32.64
CA GLU A 565 -30.85 1.30 33.54
C GLU A 565 -29.39 1.47 33.99
N PRO A 566 -28.70 0.41 34.47
CA PRO A 566 -27.24 0.45 34.69
C PRO A 566 -26.43 0.90 33.47
N LEU A 567 -26.76 0.40 32.27
CA LEU A 567 -26.09 0.76 31.04
C LEU A 567 -26.36 2.23 30.65
N ARG A 568 -27.57 2.74 30.89
CA ARG A 568 -27.88 4.16 30.71
C ARG A 568 -27.01 5.05 31.60
N LYS A 569 -26.73 4.64 32.84
CA LYS A 569 -25.77 5.36 33.71
C LYS A 569 -24.34 5.30 33.18
N CYS A 570 -23.94 4.17 32.59
CA CYS A 570 -22.63 4.00 31.96
C CYS A 570 -22.41 4.97 30.78
N LEU A 571 -23.46 5.29 30.01
CA LEU A 571 -23.39 6.29 28.93
C LEU A 571 -23.06 7.71 29.42
N LEU A 572 -23.20 7.99 30.72
CA LEU A 572 -22.90 9.29 31.34
C LEU A 572 -21.50 9.37 31.96
N GLN A 573 -20.75 8.27 31.95
CA GLN A 573 -19.41 8.23 32.54
C GLN A 573 -18.38 8.88 31.62
N SER A 574 -17.27 9.36 32.19
CA SER A 574 -16.18 10.03 31.44
C SER A 574 -15.37 9.08 30.56
N ASP A 575 -15.29 7.81 30.92
CA ASP A 575 -14.54 6.81 30.16
C ASP A 575 -15.21 6.51 28.80
N LEU A 576 -14.48 6.76 27.72
CA LEU A 576 -14.95 6.58 26.35
C LEU A 576 -15.28 5.13 26.04
N TRP A 577 -14.45 4.17 26.48
CA TRP A 577 -14.65 2.76 26.15
C TRP A 577 -15.82 2.15 26.90
N LEU A 578 -16.11 2.62 28.11
CA LEU A 578 -17.27 2.21 28.88
C LEU A 578 -18.55 2.68 28.19
N ARG A 579 -18.58 3.92 27.68
CA ARG A 579 -19.71 4.41 26.86
C ARG A 579 -19.90 3.56 25.60
N VAL A 580 -18.80 3.23 24.91
CA VAL A 580 -18.83 2.35 23.72
C VAL A 580 -19.38 0.95 24.05
N LYS A 581 -18.84 0.29 25.08
CA LYS A 581 -19.27 -1.04 25.48
C LYS A 581 -20.70 -1.05 26.03
N ALA A 582 -21.12 0.01 26.70
CA ALA A 582 -22.50 0.16 27.14
C ALA A 582 -23.46 0.29 25.96
N ALA A 583 -23.10 1.05 24.92
CA ALA A 583 -23.89 1.16 23.70
C ALA A 583 -24.00 -0.18 22.95
N GLU A 584 -22.91 -0.93 22.83
CA GLU A 584 -22.91 -2.28 22.24
C GLU A 584 -23.80 -3.24 23.04
N ALA A 585 -23.73 -3.20 24.38
CA ALA A 585 -24.58 -3.99 25.26
C ALA A 585 -26.07 -3.63 25.12
N LEU A 586 -26.40 -2.33 25.02
CA LEU A 586 -27.76 -1.86 24.77
C LEU A 586 -28.29 -2.35 23.41
N ALA A 587 -27.45 -2.33 22.38
CA ALA A 587 -27.79 -2.89 21.07
C ALA A 587 -28.08 -4.40 21.14
N ALA A 588 -27.26 -5.15 21.88
CA ALA A 588 -27.46 -6.59 22.09
C ALA A 588 -28.75 -6.93 22.88
N ILE A 589 -29.16 -6.08 23.83
CA ILE A 589 -30.46 -6.22 24.52
C ILE A 589 -31.63 -6.03 23.55
N GLY A 590 -31.52 -5.09 22.60
CA GLY A 590 -32.53 -4.89 21.56
C GLY A 590 -33.71 -4.02 22.02
N PRO A 591 -34.99 -4.42 21.77
CA PRO A 591 -36.15 -3.51 21.90
C PRO A 591 -36.30 -2.79 23.25
N ALA A 592 -36.01 -3.46 24.37
CA ALA A 592 -36.11 -2.86 25.71
C ALA A 592 -35.15 -1.68 25.92
N ALA A 593 -34.05 -1.62 25.17
CA ALA A 593 -33.06 -0.56 25.25
C ALA A 593 -33.41 0.68 24.41
N LYS A 594 -34.43 0.63 23.53
CA LYS A 594 -34.79 1.77 22.64
C LYS A 594 -34.91 3.15 23.33
N PRO A 595 -35.39 3.28 24.59
CA PRO A 595 -35.41 4.57 25.28
C PRO A 595 -34.05 5.27 25.42
N THR A 596 -32.92 4.58 25.22
CA THR A 596 -31.57 5.19 25.26
C THR A 596 -31.12 5.82 23.95
N ILE A 597 -31.85 5.61 22.84
CA ILE A 597 -31.48 6.10 21.50
C ILE A 597 -31.19 7.62 21.47
N PRO A 598 -32.01 8.50 22.08
CA PRO A 598 -31.73 9.94 22.06
C PRO A 598 -30.34 10.29 22.62
N LYS A 599 -29.94 9.66 23.72
CA LYS A 599 -28.61 9.89 24.32
C LYS A 599 -27.48 9.33 23.46
N LEU A 600 -27.70 8.19 22.81
CA LEU A 600 -26.70 7.61 21.89
C LEU A 600 -26.48 8.50 20.66
N LEU A 601 -27.55 9.10 20.11
CA LEU A 601 -27.45 10.08 19.02
C LEU A 601 -26.72 11.36 19.43
N GLU A 602 -26.98 11.84 20.65
CA GLU A 602 -26.26 12.98 21.25
C GLU A 602 -24.76 12.68 21.35
N LEU A 603 -24.40 11.55 21.97
CA LEU A 603 -23.00 11.12 22.15
C LEU A 603 -22.27 10.89 20.82
N LEU A 604 -22.97 10.49 19.76
CA LEU A 604 -22.38 10.27 18.44
C LEU A 604 -21.85 11.56 17.80
N VAL A 605 -22.46 12.71 18.14
CA VAL A 605 -22.09 14.03 17.62
C VAL A 605 -20.94 14.65 18.42
N GLU A 606 -20.72 14.21 19.66
CA GLU A 606 -19.63 14.69 20.50
C GLU A 606 -18.26 14.28 19.93
N VAL A 607 -17.30 15.22 19.99
CA VAL A 607 -15.92 15.01 19.54
C VAL A 607 -14.98 15.37 20.68
N ASP A 608 -14.12 14.43 21.06
CA ASP A 608 -13.00 14.69 21.96
C ASP A 608 -11.69 14.71 21.15
N PRO A 609 -11.22 15.88 20.71
CA PRO A 609 -10.01 15.97 19.87
C PRO A 609 -8.74 15.58 20.61
N VAL A 610 -8.76 15.40 21.94
CA VAL A 610 -7.60 15.05 22.75
C VAL A 610 -7.53 13.54 22.96
N ASN A 611 -8.58 12.93 23.51
CA ASN A 611 -8.57 11.52 23.93
C ASN A 611 -9.25 10.57 22.93
N ASP A 612 -9.94 11.11 21.93
CA ASP A 612 -10.49 10.32 20.83
C ASP A 612 -9.68 10.57 19.54
N PRO A 613 -8.71 9.69 19.20
CA PRO A 613 -7.76 9.96 18.12
C PRO A 613 -8.41 10.11 16.75
N ARG A 614 -9.57 9.49 16.51
CA ARG A 614 -10.18 9.34 15.17
C ARG A 614 -11.71 9.33 15.18
N GLY A 615 -12.34 9.84 16.24
CA GLY A 615 -13.78 9.70 16.41
C GLY A 615 -14.21 8.24 16.63
N MET A 616 -13.44 7.49 17.41
CA MET A 616 -13.70 6.13 17.84
C MET A 616 -15.04 6.01 18.58
N GLN A 617 -15.40 6.99 19.44
CA GLN A 617 -16.73 6.99 20.06
C GLN A 617 -17.83 7.01 19.01
N GLN A 618 -17.77 7.99 18.10
CA GLN A 618 -18.70 8.12 16.99
C GLN A 618 -18.75 6.85 16.14
N ARG A 619 -17.58 6.25 15.86
CA ARG A 619 -17.44 5.01 15.10
C ARG A 619 -18.19 3.83 15.73
N TYR A 620 -17.94 3.53 17.00
CA TYR A 620 -18.59 2.38 17.63
C TYR A 620 -20.07 2.64 17.97
N LEU A 621 -20.45 3.89 18.26
CA LEU A 621 -21.85 4.27 18.39
C LEU A 621 -22.61 4.14 17.07
N ALA A 622 -21.97 4.45 15.94
CA ALA A 622 -22.55 4.21 14.63
C ALA A 622 -22.80 2.72 14.42
N PHE A 623 -21.92 1.84 14.92
CA PHE A 623 -22.18 0.40 14.86
C PHE A 623 -23.36 -0.03 15.74
N ALA A 624 -23.39 0.40 17.00
CA ALA A 624 -24.46 0.07 17.93
C ALA A 624 -25.84 0.59 17.47
N LEU A 625 -25.88 1.72 16.77
CA LEU A 625 -27.12 2.30 16.25
C LEU A 625 -27.51 1.76 14.89
N PHE A 626 -26.59 1.68 13.93
CA PHE A 626 -26.94 1.61 12.50
C PHE A 626 -26.41 0.38 11.76
N ASP A 627 -25.46 -0.38 12.32
CA ASP A 627 -24.94 -1.59 11.67
C ASP A 627 -25.98 -2.72 11.60
N ASP A 628 -25.61 -3.87 11.05
CA ASP A 628 -26.54 -4.99 10.83
C ASP A 628 -27.17 -5.56 12.13
N ASN A 629 -26.61 -5.32 13.29
CA ASN A 629 -27.25 -5.65 14.58
C ASN A 629 -27.60 -4.41 15.40
N GLY A 630 -27.61 -3.24 14.77
CA GLY A 630 -27.83 -1.95 15.42
C GLY A 630 -29.30 -1.70 15.78
N MET A 631 -29.51 -0.87 16.80
CA MET A 631 -30.83 -0.56 17.37
C MET A 631 -31.82 0.08 16.38
N LEU A 632 -31.30 0.77 15.37
CA LEU A 632 -32.03 1.52 14.36
C LEU A 632 -31.95 0.91 12.97
N ARG A 633 -31.45 -0.34 12.83
CA ARG A 633 -31.32 -1.00 11.52
C ARG A 633 -32.64 -1.10 10.76
N GLY A 634 -33.71 -1.53 11.45
CA GLY A 634 -34.96 -1.98 10.82
C GLY A 634 -36.12 -0.98 10.90
N SER A 635 -36.00 0.09 11.68
CA SER A 635 -37.01 1.14 11.79
C SER A 635 -36.42 2.37 12.48
N LEU A 636 -36.88 3.56 12.05
CA LEU A 636 -36.58 4.84 12.66
C LEU A 636 -37.81 5.43 13.38
N ASP A 637 -38.83 4.64 13.67
CA ASP A 637 -40.06 5.12 14.32
C ASP A 637 -39.79 5.62 15.74
N GLY A 638 -40.35 6.78 16.07
CA GLY A 638 -40.15 7.42 17.38
C GLY A 638 -38.76 8.04 17.58
N VAL A 639 -37.92 8.08 16.55
CA VAL A 639 -36.59 8.73 16.60
C VAL A 639 -36.69 10.20 16.20
N ASP A 640 -36.22 11.09 17.06
CA ASP A 640 -36.11 12.53 16.77
C ASP A 640 -35.26 12.79 15.52
N ARG A 641 -35.87 13.43 14.51
CA ARG A 641 -35.25 13.61 13.19
C ARG A 641 -34.11 14.62 13.22
N GLU A 642 -34.21 15.68 14.00
CA GLU A 642 -33.13 16.67 14.08
C GLU A 642 -31.87 16.09 14.74
N ALA A 643 -32.02 15.32 15.82
CA ALA A 643 -30.93 14.59 16.44
C ALA A 643 -30.33 13.56 15.47
N LEU A 644 -31.17 12.78 14.79
CA LEU A 644 -30.73 11.82 13.77
C LEU A 644 -29.95 12.51 12.65
N TYR A 645 -30.42 13.64 12.12
CA TYR A 645 -29.74 14.35 11.05
C TYR A 645 -28.38 14.90 11.49
N LYS A 646 -28.28 15.43 12.71
CA LYS A 646 -26.99 15.86 13.29
C LYS A 646 -26.03 14.68 13.40
N ALA A 647 -26.51 13.54 13.93
CA ALA A 647 -25.73 12.31 14.07
C ALA A 647 -25.22 11.80 12.71
N VAL A 648 -26.09 11.70 11.70
CA VAL A 648 -25.70 11.25 10.35
C VAL A 648 -24.68 12.20 9.71
N ARG A 649 -24.89 13.52 9.77
CA ARG A 649 -23.94 14.50 9.22
C ARG A 649 -22.57 14.45 9.91
N ALA A 650 -22.54 14.15 11.20
CA ALA A 650 -21.31 13.98 11.96
C ALA A 650 -20.62 12.65 11.58
N GLY A 651 -21.36 11.53 11.59
CA GLY A 651 -20.84 10.21 11.29
C GLY A 651 -20.35 10.01 9.86
N LEU A 652 -20.97 10.66 8.87
CA LEU A 652 -20.48 10.64 7.48
C LEU A 652 -19.12 11.32 7.29
N LYS A 653 -18.63 12.06 8.29
CA LYS A 653 -17.29 12.66 8.30
C LYS A 653 -16.24 11.80 9.02
N ASN A 654 -16.64 10.69 9.65
CA ASN A 654 -15.74 9.84 10.42
C ASN A 654 -14.54 9.39 9.57
N GLU A 655 -13.38 9.18 10.18
CA GLU A 655 -12.17 8.84 9.43
C GLU A 655 -12.12 7.37 8.99
N ASP A 656 -13.04 6.54 9.46
CA ASP A 656 -13.16 5.11 9.15
C ASP A 656 -14.28 4.83 8.14
N GLY A 657 -13.94 4.13 7.06
CA GLY A 657 -14.89 3.77 5.99
C GLY A 657 -16.04 2.88 6.47
N ARG A 658 -15.76 1.94 7.40
CA ARG A 658 -16.77 1.04 7.96
C ARG A 658 -17.80 1.79 8.81
N ALA A 659 -17.35 2.75 9.63
CA ALA A 659 -18.23 3.64 10.40
C ALA A 659 -19.21 4.38 9.49
N ARG A 660 -18.69 4.99 8.41
CA ARG A 660 -19.55 5.64 7.41
C ARG A 660 -20.53 4.64 6.78
N GLY A 661 -20.06 3.42 6.46
CA GLY A 661 -20.87 2.34 5.89
C GLY A 661 -22.14 2.00 6.68
N SER A 662 -22.08 2.06 8.01
CA SER A 662 -23.23 1.74 8.88
C SER A 662 -24.46 2.61 8.61
N PHE A 663 -24.28 3.85 8.15
CA PHE A 663 -25.39 4.78 7.87
C PHE A 663 -26.23 4.40 6.65
N GLY A 664 -25.83 3.39 5.86
CA GLY A 664 -26.67 2.83 4.80
C GLY A 664 -28.04 2.35 5.29
N SER A 665 -28.14 1.88 6.55
CA SER A 665 -29.44 1.52 7.14
C SER A 665 -30.37 2.73 7.28
N VAL A 666 -29.85 3.92 7.58
CA VAL A 666 -30.65 5.15 7.66
C VAL A 666 -31.26 5.49 6.31
N TYR A 667 -30.50 5.34 5.22
CA TYR A 667 -30.95 5.61 3.86
C TYR A 667 -32.15 4.73 3.47
N ARG A 668 -32.16 3.48 3.94
CA ARG A 668 -33.23 2.52 3.67
C ARG A 668 -34.53 2.81 4.44
N ASN A 669 -34.45 3.50 5.58
CA ASN A 669 -35.57 3.70 6.50
C ASN A 669 -36.15 5.12 6.50
N LEU A 670 -35.50 6.11 5.87
CA LEU A 670 -36.07 7.46 5.69
C LEU A 670 -36.93 7.54 4.42
N SER A 671 -37.99 8.33 4.47
CA SER A 671 -38.76 8.69 3.28
C SER A 671 -38.03 9.70 2.39
N ASP A 672 -38.50 9.84 1.15
CA ASP A 672 -37.93 10.74 0.15
C ASP A 672 -38.00 12.24 0.57
N SER A 673 -38.94 12.62 1.43
CA SER A 673 -39.00 13.98 1.99
C SER A 673 -38.00 14.15 3.14
N GLU A 674 -37.88 13.15 4.00
CA GLU A 674 -37.00 13.16 5.17
C GLU A 674 -35.52 13.03 4.82
N ILE A 675 -35.17 12.54 3.62
CA ILE A 675 -33.77 12.43 3.21
C ILE A 675 -33.18 13.75 2.68
N LYS A 676 -34.04 14.68 2.22
CA LYS A 676 -33.63 15.96 1.61
C LYS A 676 -32.62 16.76 2.44
N PRO A 677 -32.75 16.90 3.79
CA PRO A 677 -31.80 17.64 4.61
C PRO A 677 -30.40 17.01 4.68
N LEU A 678 -30.25 15.75 4.27
CA LEU A 678 -28.99 15.00 4.31
C LEU A 678 -28.28 14.94 2.96
N LEU A 679 -28.97 15.23 1.85
CA LEU A 679 -28.42 15.11 0.48
C LEU A 679 -27.04 15.77 0.29
N PRO A 680 -26.76 16.99 0.81
CA PRO A 680 -25.42 17.57 0.68
C PRO A 680 -24.33 16.77 1.38
N ALA A 681 -24.62 16.22 2.57
CA ALA A 681 -23.66 15.41 3.33
C ALA A 681 -23.45 14.03 2.68
N ILE A 682 -24.52 13.44 2.14
CA ILE A 682 -24.47 12.17 1.42
C ILE A 682 -23.69 12.34 0.11
N HIS A 683 -23.95 13.40 -0.66
CA HIS A 683 -23.20 13.72 -1.88
C HIS A 683 -21.70 13.81 -1.59
N ARG A 684 -21.34 14.54 -0.51
CA ARG A 684 -19.94 14.62 -0.07
C ARG A 684 -19.37 13.25 0.28
N ALA A 685 -20.09 12.41 1.02
CA ALA A 685 -19.63 11.08 1.40
C ALA A 685 -19.47 10.13 0.19
N ILE A 686 -20.25 10.32 -0.88
CA ILE A 686 -20.08 9.58 -2.15
C ILE A 686 -18.79 10.00 -2.86
N LEU A 687 -18.42 11.29 -2.81
CA LEU A 687 -17.27 11.82 -3.53
C LEU A 687 -15.95 11.69 -2.75
N GLU A 688 -16.00 11.85 -1.44
CA GLU A 688 -14.81 11.89 -0.56
C GLU A 688 -14.65 10.56 0.19
N PRO A 689 -13.67 9.71 -0.17
CA PRO A 689 -13.38 8.50 0.59
C PRO A 689 -12.90 8.82 2.01
N ALA A 690 -13.03 7.86 2.92
CA ALA A 690 -12.49 7.99 4.26
C ALA A 690 -10.94 8.05 4.23
N PRO A 691 -10.30 8.88 5.09
CA PRO A 691 -8.84 8.96 5.18
C PRO A 691 -8.11 7.64 5.51
N SER A 692 -8.78 6.67 6.15
CA SER A 692 -8.17 5.40 6.59
C SER A 692 -7.91 4.36 5.49
N GLY A 693 -7.95 4.77 4.21
CA GLY A 693 -7.45 3.98 3.08
C GLY A 693 -8.54 3.43 2.16
N GLU A 694 -8.24 2.31 1.52
CA GLU A 694 -9.12 1.68 0.52
C GLU A 694 -10.12 0.69 1.14
N MET A 695 -9.76 0.03 2.23
CA MET A 695 -10.61 -0.90 2.96
C MET A 695 -11.88 -0.18 3.48
N PHE A 696 -13.06 -0.74 3.18
CA PHE A 696 -14.38 -0.17 3.51
C PHE A 696 -14.68 1.20 2.89
N ALA A 697 -13.89 1.65 1.91
CA ALA A 697 -14.13 2.92 1.25
C ALA A 697 -15.37 2.90 0.35
N ASP A 698 -15.93 1.73 0.04
CA ASP A 698 -16.99 1.53 -0.95
C ASP A 698 -18.41 1.61 -0.38
N SER A 699 -18.66 1.00 0.77
CA SER A 699 -20.01 0.68 1.24
C SER A 699 -20.96 1.88 1.24
N ILE A 700 -20.60 2.97 1.93
CA ILE A 700 -21.47 4.15 2.03
C ILE A 700 -21.63 4.91 0.71
N ARG A 701 -20.63 4.80 -0.18
CA ARG A 701 -20.62 5.48 -1.47
C ARG A 701 -21.63 4.81 -2.40
N VAL A 702 -21.60 3.47 -2.45
CA VAL A 702 -22.57 2.67 -3.22
C VAL A 702 -23.98 2.87 -2.68
N GLU A 703 -24.17 2.79 -1.36
CA GLU A 703 -25.49 3.04 -0.72
C GLU A 703 -26.02 4.45 -0.99
N GLY A 704 -25.14 5.47 -0.98
CA GLY A 704 -25.51 6.84 -1.34
C GLY A 704 -25.94 6.97 -2.80
N LEU A 705 -25.29 6.24 -3.72
CA LEU A 705 -25.67 6.21 -5.14
C LEU A 705 -27.02 5.52 -5.37
N HIS A 706 -27.28 4.40 -4.68
CA HIS A 706 -28.60 3.74 -4.68
C HIS A 706 -29.69 4.70 -4.21
N LEU A 707 -29.42 5.41 -3.12
CA LEU A 707 -30.35 6.39 -2.57
C LEU A 707 -30.61 7.55 -3.55
N PHE A 708 -29.56 8.09 -4.18
CA PHE A 708 -29.69 9.17 -5.15
C PHE A 708 -30.51 8.72 -6.36
N ALA A 709 -30.27 7.51 -6.86
CA ALA A 709 -31.06 6.91 -7.93
C ALA A 709 -32.54 6.75 -7.57
N LYS A 710 -32.83 6.16 -6.39
CA LYS A 710 -34.18 6.01 -5.87
C LYS A 710 -34.94 7.35 -5.80
N ASN A 711 -34.24 8.40 -5.36
CA ASN A 711 -34.80 9.75 -5.18
C ASN A 711 -34.65 10.66 -6.42
N ARG A 712 -34.11 10.12 -7.53
CA ARG A 712 -33.90 10.84 -8.80
C ARG A 712 -33.06 12.12 -8.63
N ILE A 713 -32.02 12.06 -7.80
CA ILE A 713 -31.09 13.18 -7.58
C ILE A 713 -30.11 13.28 -8.74
N GLU A 714 -30.13 14.39 -9.48
CA GLU A 714 -29.36 14.55 -10.74
C GLU A 714 -27.84 14.36 -10.52
N GLU A 715 -27.30 14.87 -9.41
CA GLU A 715 -25.89 14.76 -9.06
C GLU A 715 -25.41 13.29 -8.96
N GLY A 716 -26.33 12.35 -8.73
CA GLY A 716 -26.04 10.91 -8.63
C GLY A 716 -25.56 10.30 -9.95
N ILE A 717 -25.95 10.87 -11.10
CA ILE A 717 -25.52 10.39 -12.42
C ILE A 717 -24.00 10.53 -12.55
N GLN A 718 -23.49 11.75 -12.33
CA GLN A 718 -22.06 12.06 -12.42
C GLN A 718 -21.26 11.41 -11.28
N ALA A 719 -21.82 11.39 -10.07
CA ALA A 719 -21.18 10.71 -8.95
C ALA A 719 -21.01 9.19 -9.20
N CYS A 720 -21.98 8.54 -9.85
CA CYS A 720 -21.91 7.12 -10.20
C CYS A 720 -20.79 6.83 -11.20
N VAL A 721 -20.66 7.66 -12.24
CA VAL A 721 -19.60 7.54 -13.26
C VAL A 721 -18.23 7.78 -12.62
N LYS A 722 -18.09 8.86 -11.86
CA LYS A 722 -16.84 9.19 -11.15
C LYS A 722 -16.44 8.07 -10.19
N TYR A 723 -17.36 7.55 -9.40
CA TYR A 723 -17.04 6.47 -8.48
C TYR A 723 -16.70 5.16 -9.22
N THR A 724 -17.38 4.85 -10.33
CA THR A 724 -17.02 3.67 -11.15
C THR A 724 -15.59 3.81 -11.70
N ARG A 725 -15.12 5.04 -11.99
CA ARG A 725 -13.75 5.33 -12.42
C ARG A 725 -12.72 5.25 -11.29
N GLU A 726 -13.04 5.82 -10.13
CA GLU A 726 -12.12 6.00 -9.00
C GLU A 726 -12.20 4.89 -7.95
N GLN A 727 -13.06 3.90 -8.13
CA GLN A 727 -13.19 2.79 -7.21
C GLN A 727 -11.84 2.07 -7.04
N ASN A 728 -11.60 1.59 -5.83
CA ASN A 728 -10.47 0.70 -5.58
C ASN A 728 -10.60 -0.56 -6.45
N PRO A 729 -9.48 -1.22 -6.80
CA PRO A 729 -9.51 -2.40 -7.68
C PRO A 729 -10.24 -3.59 -7.02
N TRP A 730 -10.22 -3.67 -5.69
CA TRP A 730 -10.77 -4.78 -4.90
C TRP A 730 -12.27 -4.99 -5.13
N ASN A 731 -12.64 -6.18 -5.63
CA ASN A 731 -14.01 -6.53 -6.03
C ASN A 731 -14.67 -5.58 -7.04
N SER A 732 -13.88 -4.75 -7.73
CA SER A 732 -14.41 -3.79 -8.71
C SER A 732 -15.13 -4.46 -9.88
N GLN A 733 -14.83 -5.72 -10.17
CA GLN A 733 -15.52 -6.53 -11.18
C GLN A 733 -16.95 -6.92 -10.82
N GLU A 734 -17.24 -7.03 -9.53
CA GLU A 734 -18.60 -7.26 -9.03
C GLU A 734 -19.32 -5.94 -8.76
N ARG A 735 -18.58 -4.92 -8.31
CA ARG A 735 -19.13 -3.60 -8.00
C ARG A 735 -19.52 -2.81 -9.26
N THR A 736 -18.73 -2.86 -10.34
CA THR A 736 -19.05 -2.16 -11.60
C THR A 736 -20.45 -2.52 -12.12
N PRO A 737 -20.84 -3.81 -12.25
CA PRO A 737 -22.20 -4.19 -12.61
C PRO A 737 -23.30 -3.61 -11.72
N GLU A 738 -23.05 -3.49 -10.42
CA GLU A 738 -24.00 -2.88 -9.50
C GLU A 738 -24.18 -1.38 -9.79
N LEU A 739 -23.08 -0.63 -9.92
CA LEU A 739 -23.10 0.80 -10.25
C LEU A 739 -23.79 1.06 -11.60
N MET A 740 -23.58 0.17 -12.56
CA MET A 740 -24.23 0.23 -13.85
C MET A 740 -25.76 0.02 -13.76
N LYS A 741 -26.25 -0.84 -12.86
CA LYS A 741 -27.69 -0.99 -12.59
C LYS A 741 -28.28 0.27 -11.97
N ILE A 742 -27.56 0.90 -11.04
CA ILE A 742 -27.97 2.18 -10.43
C ILE A 742 -28.16 3.24 -11.53
N LEU A 743 -27.18 3.36 -12.43
CA LEU A 743 -27.20 4.37 -13.48
C LEU A 743 -28.35 4.20 -14.47
N LEU A 744 -28.76 2.96 -14.76
CA LEU A 744 -29.89 2.66 -15.64
C LEU A 744 -31.23 3.24 -15.14
N SER A 745 -31.40 3.38 -13.82
CA SER A 745 -32.63 3.89 -13.23
C SER A 745 -32.93 5.36 -13.57
N TYR A 746 -31.94 6.13 -14.05
CA TYR A 746 -32.11 7.52 -14.49
C TYR A 746 -32.67 7.65 -15.91
N GLY A 747 -32.90 6.53 -16.62
CA GLY A 747 -33.53 6.51 -17.93
C GLY A 747 -32.78 7.35 -18.97
N THR A 748 -33.51 8.20 -19.70
CA THR A 748 -32.93 9.04 -20.76
C THR A 748 -31.90 10.05 -20.26
N HIS A 749 -31.94 10.45 -18.98
CA HIS A 749 -30.95 11.37 -18.42
C HIS A 749 -29.55 10.77 -18.35
N ALA A 750 -29.45 9.44 -18.18
CA ALA A 750 -28.16 8.74 -18.23
C ALA A 750 -27.51 8.78 -19.62
N LYS A 751 -28.24 9.19 -20.68
CA LYS A 751 -27.65 9.40 -22.02
C LYS A 751 -26.57 10.48 -21.99
N ALA A 752 -26.68 11.45 -21.08
CA ALA A 752 -25.69 12.51 -20.90
C ALA A 752 -24.30 11.98 -20.55
N VAL A 753 -24.21 10.79 -19.93
CA VAL A 753 -22.94 10.20 -19.50
C VAL A 753 -22.48 8.99 -20.33
N ILE A 754 -23.16 8.69 -21.45
CA ILE A 754 -22.70 7.67 -22.40
C ILE A 754 -21.24 7.92 -22.85
N PRO A 755 -20.79 9.15 -23.13
CA PRO A 755 -19.39 9.39 -23.49
C PRO A 755 -18.42 8.91 -22.41
N GLU A 756 -18.67 9.27 -21.15
CA GLU A 756 -17.84 8.88 -20.01
C GLU A 756 -17.91 7.36 -19.73
N LEU A 757 -19.10 6.75 -19.84
CA LEU A 757 -19.25 5.29 -19.73
C LEU A 757 -18.52 4.56 -20.85
N THR A 758 -18.50 5.10 -22.07
CA THR A 758 -17.78 4.51 -23.19
C THR A 758 -16.28 4.57 -22.94
N ALA A 759 -15.77 5.71 -22.47
CA ALA A 759 -14.39 5.86 -22.05
C ALA A 759 -14.03 4.87 -20.93
N LEU A 760 -14.91 4.72 -19.94
CA LEU A 760 -14.71 3.82 -18.82
C LEU A 760 -14.71 2.33 -19.23
N ALA A 761 -15.63 1.93 -20.11
CA ALA A 761 -15.66 0.58 -20.68
C ALA A 761 -14.35 0.27 -21.42
N ASN A 762 -13.84 1.24 -22.19
CA ASN A 762 -12.59 1.08 -22.93
C ASN A 762 -11.39 0.97 -21.98
N TYR A 763 -11.35 1.79 -20.93
CA TYR A 763 -10.33 1.67 -19.89
C TYR A 763 -10.35 0.30 -19.22
N PHE A 764 -11.52 -0.17 -18.76
CA PHE A 764 -11.61 -1.50 -18.15
C PHE A 764 -11.24 -2.61 -19.12
N GLU A 765 -11.40 -2.42 -20.43
CA GLU A 765 -11.02 -3.42 -21.41
C GLU A 765 -9.50 -3.45 -21.68
N LYS A 766 -8.79 -2.33 -21.46
CA LYS A 766 -7.44 -2.12 -22.05
C LYS A 766 -6.39 -1.52 -21.13
N ASP A 767 -6.77 -0.64 -20.21
CA ASP A 767 -5.86 0.36 -19.63
C ASP A 767 -5.84 0.35 -18.10
N GLU A 768 -6.56 -0.57 -17.43
CA GLU A 768 -6.49 -0.74 -15.98
C GLU A 768 -5.18 -1.43 -15.57
N PRO A 769 -4.23 -0.73 -14.90
CA PRO A 769 -2.94 -1.31 -14.55
C PRO A 769 -3.09 -2.34 -13.42
N ASP A 770 -2.23 -3.35 -13.43
CA ASP A 770 -2.11 -4.37 -12.38
C ASP A 770 -3.44 -5.10 -12.03
N PHE A 771 -4.38 -5.20 -12.98
CA PHE A 771 -5.65 -5.92 -12.81
C PHE A 771 -5.79 -7.13 -13.76
N PRO A 772 -6.40 -8.25 -13.32
CA PRO A 772 -6.55 -9.43 -14.18
C PRO A 772 -7.40 -9.16 -15.43
N ARG A 773 -6.85 -9.45 -16.61
CA ARG A 773 -7.44 -9.15 -17.92
C ARG A 773 -8.87 -9.69 -18.11
N GLU A 774 -9.18 -10.89 -17.59
CA GLU A 774 -10.52 -11.46 -17.72
C GLU A 774 -11.56 -10.71 -16.87
N LEU A 775 -11.18 -10.23 -15.69
CA LEU A 775 -12.06 -9.43 -14.83
C LEU A 775 -12.24 -8.00 -15.38
N MET A 776 -11.19 -7.46 -15.98
CA MET A 776 -11.21 -6.24 -16.81
C MET A 776 -12.28 -6.32 -17.92
N LYS A 777 -12.27 -7.41 -18.71
CA LYS A 777 -13.29 -7.66 -19.75
C LYS A 777 -14.70 -7.79 -19.16
N GLN A 778 -14.86 -8.45 -18.01
CA GLN A 778 -16.14 -8.55 -17.32
C GLN A 778 -16.71 -7.15 -16.98
N LYS A 779 -15.87 -6.27 -16.42
CA LYS A 779 -16.24 -4.88 -16.12
C LYS A 779 -16.62 -4.12 -17.39
N ALA A 780 -15.78 -4.18 -18.42
CA ALA A 780 -16.02 -3.52 -19.69
C ALA A 780 -17.33 -3.98 -20.35
N LYS A 781 -17.57 -5.30 -20.36
CA LYS A 781 -18.82 -5.90 -20.85
C LYS A 781 -20.01 -5.33 -20.10
N SER A 782 -19.95 -5.29 -18.77
CA SER A 782 -21.04 -4.74 -17.96
C SER A 782 -21.35 -3.28 -18.31
N VAL A 783 -20.34 -2.44 -18.50
CA VAL A 783 -20.54 -1.03 -18.88
C VAL A 783 -21.13 -0.91 -20.29
N ARG A 784 -20.65 -1.73 -21.25
CA ARG A 784 -21.19 -1.74 -22.63
C ARG A 784 -22.62 -2.22 -22.71
N ASP A 785 -22.96 -3.26 -21.95
CA ASP A 785 -24.33 -3.77 -21.86
C ASP A 785 -25.27 -2.66 -21.32
N THR A 786 -24.81 -1.90 -20.34
CA THR A 786 -25.53 -0.75 -19.79
C THR A 786 -25.66 0.41 -20.76
N ILE A 787 -24.62 0.75 -21.53
CA ILE A 787 -24.74 1.79 -22.59
C ILE A 787 -25.86 1.43 -23.56
N ARG A 788 -25.92 0.17 -24.03
CA ARG A 788 -26.99 -0.28 -24.94
C ARG A 788 -28.38 -0.13 -24.30
N ALA A 789 -28.51 -0.49 -23.04
CA ALA A 789 -29.77 -0.34 -22.31
C ALA A 789 -30.16 1.14 -22.09
N ILE A 790 -29.21 2.04 -21.79
CA ILE A 790 -29.46 3.50 -21.69
C ILE A 790 -29.90 4.06 -23.06
N GLN A 791 -29.24 3.65 -24.15
CA GLN A 791 -29.60 4.10 -25.50
C GLN A 791 -31.02 3.69 -25.88
N ALA A 792 -31.41 2.46 -25.54
CA ALA A 792 -32.76 1.93 -25.76
C ALA A 792 -33.82 2.51 -24.81
N SER A 793 -33.42 3.18 -23.73
CA SER A 793 -34.35 3.76 -22.76
C SER A 793 -35.14 4.93 -23.35
N THR A 794 -36.45 4.90 -23.14
CA THR A 794 -37.41 5.95 -23.50
C THR A 794 -37.99 6.65 -22.26
N GLU A 795 -37.77 6.11 -21.06
CA GLU A 795 -38.26 6.66 -19.81
C GLU A 795 -37.48 7.90 -19.40
N THR A 796 -38.17 9.03 -19.17
CA THR A 796 -37.57 10.31 -18.78
C THR A 796 -38.08 10.72 -17.40
N PRO A 797 -37.59 10.12 -16.31
CA PRO A 797 -38.06 10.42 -14.96
C PRO A 797 -37.71 11.87 -14.57
N GLU A 798 -38.58 12.55 -13.82
CA GLU A 798 -38.29 13.90 -13.31
C GLU A 798 -37.14 13.87 -12.28
N LEU A 799 -36.15 14.76 -12.43
CA LEU A 799 -34.99 14.83 -11.53
C LEU A 799 -35.11 15.94 -10.50
N ILE A 800 -34.50 15.72 -9.34
CA ILE A 800 -34.38 16.69 -8.24
C ILE A 800 -32.91 17.15 -8.16
N ARG A 801 -32.70 18.45 -7.93
CA ARG A 801 -31.37 19.05 -7.71
C ARG A 801 -31.13 19.36 -6.25
N ILE A 802 -29.88 19.23 -5.81
CA ILE A 802 -29.45 19.74 -4.50
C ILE A 802 -29.38 21.27 -4.61
N GLN A 803 -30.29 22.00 -3.97
CA GLN A 803 -30.34 23.47 -4.06
C GLN A 803 -29.01 24.11 -3.61
N ALA A 804 -28.30 24.76 -4.53
CA ALA A 804 -27.14 25.59 -4.22
C ALA A 804 -27.61 26.98 -3.76
N LYS A 805 -27.26 27.38 -2.54
CA LYS A 805 -27.44 28.77 -2.07
C LYS A 805 -26.46 29.68 -2.85
N PRO A 806 -26.89 30.77 -3.50
CA PRO A 806 -25.97 31.69 -4.18
C PRO A 806 -25.31 32.64 -3.16
N ALA A 807 -23.99 32.78 -3.24
CA ALA A 807 -23.26 33.87 -2.57
C ALA A 807 -23.49 35.19 -3.34
N ALA A 808 -23.83 36.25 -2.62
CA ALA A 808 -24.21 37.55 -3.16
C ALA A 808 -23.05 38.26 -3.88
N LYS A 809 -23.34 38.84 -5.06
CA LYS A 809 -22.45 39.71 -5.83
C LYS A 809 -22.60 41.16 -5.37
N GLN A 810 -21.49 41.82 -5.01
CA GLN A 810 -21.36 43.27 -5.07
C GLN A 810 -20.60 43.66 -6.35
N SER A 811 -21.07 44.72 -7.01
CA SER A 811 -20.51 45.24 -8.25
C SER A 811 -19.75 46.55 -8.01
N SER A 812 -18.62 46.71 -8.70
CA SER A 812 -18.04 48.02 -9.01
C SER A 812 -17.25 47.91 -10.32
N LYS A 813 -17.59 48.74 -11.32
CA LYS A 813 -16.96 48.82 -12.64
C LYS A 813 -15.64 49.60 -12.59
N ALA A 814 -14.63 49.10 -13.30
CA ALA A 814 -13.38 49.78 -13.68
C ALA A 814 -13.06 49.45 -15.16
N PRO A 815 -12.17 50.18 -15.85
CA PRO A 815 -12.21 50.41 -17.30
C PRO A 815 -11.76 49.21 -18.17
N ALA A 816 -12.16 49.23 -19.45
CA ALA A 816 -12.03 48.13 -20.40
C ALA A 816 -10.58 47.65 -20.59
N LYS A 817 -10.32 46.41 -20.18
CA LYS A 817 -9.04 45.69 -20.35
C LYS A 817 -8.93 45.10 -21.76
N ARG A 818 -7.70 44.96 -22.27
CA ARG A 818 -7.41 44.26 -23.54
C ARG A 818 -7.74 42.76 -23.42
N PRO A 819 -8.09 42.07 -24.53
CA PRO A 819 -8.35 40.63 -24.51
C PRO A 819 -7.15 39.82 -24.01
N LEU A 820 -7.41 38.77 -23.22
CA LEU A 820 -6.38 37.83 -22.77
C LEU A 820 -5.85 37.01 -23.96
N LYS A 821 -4.54 37.00 -24.20
CA LYS A 821 -3.95 36.12 -25.22
C LYS A 821 -3.85 34.69 -24.73
N VAL A 822 -4.32 33.76 -25.56
CA VAL A 822 -4.31 32.33 -25.30
C VAL A 822 -3.50 31.60 -26.38
N PHE A 823 -2.50 30.82 -25.95
CA PHE A 823 -1.68 29.98 -26.83
C PHE A 823 -1.90 28.51 -26.51
N ILE A 824 -1.96 27.68 -27.55
CA ILE A 824 -2.16 26.23 -27.39
C ILE A 824 -0.87 25.50 -27.76
N LEU A 825 -0.41 24.61 -26.90
CA LEU A 825 0.77 23.77 -27.10
C LEU A 825 0.34 22.30 -27.09
N ALA A 826 0.37 21.65 -28.25
CA ALA A 826 -0.12 20.29 -28.39
C ALA A 826 0.91 19.33 -29.02
N GLY A 827 0.84 18.06 -28.64
CA GLY A 827 1.67 17.03 -29.24
C GLY A 827 1.80 15.77 -28.41
N GLN A 828 2.92 15.07 -28.58
CA GLN A 828 3.24 13.85 -27.82
C GLN A 828 4.41 14.09 -26.85
N SER A 829 5.23 13.09 -26.52
CA SER A 829 6.37 13.20 -25.61
C SER A 829 7.36 14.33 -25.94
N ASN A 830 7.50 14.69 -27.22
CA ASN A 830 8.25 15.90 -27.64
C ASN A 830 7.69 17.17 -26.98
N MET A 831 6.36 17.33 -26.97
CA MET A 831 5.66 18.44 -26.31
C MET A 831 5.58 18.25 -24.79
N GLN A 832 5.42 17.01 -24.29
CA GLN A 832 5.43 16.76 -22.84
C GLN A 832 6.71 17.31 -22.22
N GLY A 833 7.85 17.01 -22.83
CA GLY A 833 9.15 17.51 -22.39
C GLY A 833 9.68 16.76 -21.18
N HIS A 834 10.84 16.14 -21.34
CA HIS A 834 11.45 15.30 -20.31
C HIS A 834 12.72 15.92 -19.73
N ALA A 835 12.94 17.22 -19.90
CA ALA A 835 14.15 17.89 -19.44
C ALA A 835 14.07 18.18 -17.93
N SER A 836 14.89 17.49 -17.14
CA SER A 836 14.99 17.72 -15.69
C SER A 836 15.71 19.03 -15.38
N VAL A 837 15.29 19.72 -14.32
CA VAL A 837 16.02 20.90 -13.77
C VAL A 837 17.47 20.56 -13.40
N THR A 838 17.78 19.29 -13.11
CA THR A 838 19.16 18.83 -12.87
C THR A 838 20.07 19.06 -14.08
N THR A 839 19.48 19.28 -15.27
CA THR A 839 20.23 19.55 -16.49
C THR A 839 20.47 21.04 -16.76
N PHE A 840 20.00 21.95 -15.89
CA PHE A 840 20.14 23.39 -16.10
C PHE A 840 21.60 23.86 -16.10
N GLU A 841 22.48 23.20 -15.34
CA GLU A 841 23.91 23.50 -15.33
C GLU A 841 24.52 23.41 -16.74
N SER A 842 24.03 22.50 -17.59
CA SER A 842 24.53 22.35 -18.96
C SER A 842 24.30 23.60 -19.83
N LEU A 843 23.29 24.44 -19.54
CA LEU A 843 23.07 25.69 -20.26
C LEU A 843 24.11 26.77 -19.91
N ALA A 844 24.63 26.76 -18.67
CA ALA A 844 25.58 27.77 -18.23
C ALA A 844 26.91 27.68 -18.98
N SER A 845 27.29 26.47 -19.40
CA SER A 845 28.55 26.17 -20.08
C SER A 845 28.62 26.61 -21.54
N ASP A 846 27.49 27.00 -22.16
CA ASP A 846 27.42 27.39 -23.57
C ASP A 846 27.00 28.87 -23.69
N PRO A 847 27.85 29.75 -24.26
CA PRO A 847 27.53 31.16 -24.44
C PRO A 847 26.21 31.42 -25.18
N LYS A 848 25.74 30.49 -26.03
CA LYS A 848 24.47 30.62 -26.76
C LYS A 848 23.23 30.38 -25.90
N THR A 849 23.34 29.54 -24.87
CA THR A 849 22.20 29.18 -24.00
C THR A 849 22.30 29.77 -22.59
N ALA A 850 23.46 30.31 -22.21
CA ALA A 850 23.65 31.02 -20.95
C ALA A 850 22.69 32.23 -20.74
N PRO A 851 22.37 33.06 -21.76
CA PRO A 851 21.35 34.09 -21.60
C PRO A 851 19.96 33.52 -21.30
N LEU A 852 19.64 32.36 -21.88
CA LEU A 852 18.37 31.66 -21.68
C LEU A 852 18.26 31.12 -20.26
N LEU A 853 19.35 30.59 -19.71
CA LEU A 853 19.39 30.17 -18.30
C LEU A 853 19.12 31.34 -17.35
N LYS A 854 19.67 32.53 -17.63
CA LYS A 854 19.40 33.74 -16.84
C LYS A 854 17.92 34.13 -16.87
N GLN A 855 17.24 33.96 -18.01
CA GLN A 855 15.80 34.19 -18.12
C GLN A 855 14.99 33.16 -17.31
N MET A 856 15.47 31.92 -17.25
CA MET A 856 14.84 30.79 -16.57
C MET A 856 15.02 30.80 -15.05
N GLN A 857 15.87 31.68 -14.50
CA GLN A 857 16.20 31.74 -13.08
C GLN A 857 15.79 33.08 -12.44
N ASP A 858 15.48 33.04 -11.15
CA ASP A 858 15.30 34.23 -10.32
C ASP A 858 16.67 34.81 -9.86
N ALA A 859 16.63 35.91 -9.10
CA ALA A 859 17.84 36.54 -8.55
C ALA A 859 18.66 35.62 -7.61
N ASN A 860 18.08 34.52 -7.13
CA ASN A 860 18.71 33.54 -6.26
C ASN A 860 19.17 32.27 -7.01
N GLY A 861 19.05 32.24 -8.35
CA GLY A 861 19.42 31.08 -9.17
C GLY A 861 18.41 29.93 -9.14
N LYS A 862 17.21 30.12 -8.57
CA LYS A 862 16.13 29.12 -8.58
C LYS A 862 15.30 29.25 -9.85
N PRO A 863 14.58 28.20 -10.30
CA PRO A 863 13.69 28.32 -11.44
C PRO A 863 12.64 29.42 -11.23
N ARG A 864 12.57 30.35 -12.19
CA ARG A 864 11.67 31.50 -12.19
C ARG A 864 10.20 31.05 -12.28
N VAL A 865 9.35 31.62 -11.43
CA VAL A 865 7.90 31.57 -11.62
C VAL A 865 7.51 32.82 -12.42
N SER A 866 6.77 32.63 -13.51
CA SER A 866 6.28 33.75 -14.33
C SER A 866 5.27 34.59 -13.55
N GLU A 867 5.31 35.90 -13.71
CA GLU A 867 4.34 36.80 -13.07
C GLU A 867 3.09 37.02 -13.91
N LYS A 868 3.21 36.87 -15.24
CA LYS A 868 2.15 37.20 -16.20
C LYS A 868 1.65 36.02 -17.03
N VAL A 869 2.25 34.84 -16.90
CA VAL A 869 1.86 33.65 -17.67
C VAL A 869 1.24 32.62 -16.75
N TRP A 870 0.01 32.25 -17.06
CA TRP A 870 -0.67 31.12 -16.47
C TRP A 870 -0.66 29.95 -17.44
N ILE A 871 -0.67 28.74 -16.91
CA ILE A 871 -0.71 27.52 -17.70
C ILE A 871 -1.76 26.57 -17.15
N THR A 872 -2.44 25.90 -18.07
CA THR A 872 -3.12 24.64 -17.83
C THR A 872 -2.45 23.55 -18.67
N SER A 873 -2.22 22.39 -18.08
CA SER A 873 -1.59 21.26 -18.76
C SER A 873 -2.30 19.94 -18.46
N VAL A 874 -2.55 19.15 -19.51
CA VAL A 874 -3.02 17.76 -19.41
C VAL A 874 -2.08 16.81 -20.16
N GLY A 875 -2.02 15.57 -19.69
CA GLY A 875 -1.22 14.50 -20.28
C GLY A 875 0.22 14.40 -19.79
N CYS A 876 0.66 15.24 -18.83
CA CYS A 876 2.02 15.27 -18.32
C CYS A 876 2.25 14.50 -17.00
N GLN A 877 1.22 14.00 -16.31
CA GLN A 877 1.27 13.49 -14.93
C GLN A 877 1.13 11.97 -14.79
N GLY A 878 0.85 11.22 -15.86
CA GLY A 878 0.58 9.78 -15.79
C GLY A 878 1.01 9.00 -17.03
N ASP A 879 0.49 7.78 -17.16
CA ASP A 879 0.68 7.02 -18.39
C ASP A 879 -0.08 7.66 -19.56
N ALA A 880 0.37 7.34 -20.76
CA ALA A 880 -0.08 7.94 -21.99
C ALA A 880 -1.61 7.86 -22.22
N TYR A 881 -2.30 6.85 -21.69
CA TYR A 881 -3.70 6.52 -22.04
C TYR A 881 -4.73 7.03 -21.02
N SER A 882 -4.33 7.30 -19.78
CA SER A 882 -5.28 7.59 -18.69
C SER A 882 -5.16 8.98 -18.07
N ASP A 883 -4.15 9.76 -18.46
CA ASP A 883 -3.85 11.04 -17.83
C ASP A 883 -4.58 12.23 -18.48
N LEU A 884 -5.80 12.47 -18.03
CA LEU A 884 -6.57 13.69 -18.31
C LEU A 884 -6.55 14.68 -17.12
N ARG A 885 -5.70 14.42 -16.12
CA ARG A 885 -5.59 15.31 -14.95
C ARG A 885 -5.01 16.64 -15.38
N GLU A 886 -5.79 17.68 -15.15
CA GLU A 886 -5.39 19.05 -15.43
C GLU A 886 -4.53 19.60 -14.30
N GLN A 887 -3.34 20.07 -14.65
CA GLN A 887 -2.53 20.91 -13.79
C GLN A 887 -2.79 22.37 -14.14
N THR A 888 -2.89 23.24 -13.15
CA THR A 888 -3.07 24.69 -13.37
C THR A 888 -2.13 25.50 -12.48
N GLY A 889 -1.82 26.73 -12.86
CA GLY A 889 -1.04 27.66 -12.03
C GLY A 889 -0.29 28.70 -12.85
N LYS A 890 0.54 29.49 -12.17
CA LYS A 890 1.54 30.33 -12.82
C LYS A 890 2.61 29.46 -13.47
N LEU A 891 3.10 29.84 -14.64
CA LEU A 891 4.11 29.09 -15.36
C LEU A 891 5.39 28.98 -14.52
N THR A 892 5.83 27.76 -14.29
CA THR A 892 7.09 27.41 -13.61
C THR A 892 7.54 26.02 -14.09
N VAL A 893 8.60 25.48 -13.51
CA VAL A 893 8.99 24.07 -13.73
C VAL A 893 7.93 23.12 -13.16
N GLY A 894 7.78 21.94 -13.75
CA GLY A 894 6.84 20.91 -13.27
C GLY A 894 5.61 20.66 -14.15
N TYR A 895 5.47 21.41 -15.24
CA TYR A 895 4.51 21.14 -16.32
C TYR A 895 5.09 20.26 -17.45
N GLY A 896 6.32 19.77 -17.28
CA GLY A 896 6.93 18.72 -18.08
C GLY A 896 6.43 17.31 -17.71
N ALA A 897 6.90 16.28 -18.44
CA ALA A 897 6.54 14.89 -18.21
C ALA A 897 6.87 14.40 -16.78
N PHE A 898 5.98 13.58 -16.21
CA PHE A 898 6.05 13.13 -14.82
C PHE A 898 7.41 12.52 -14.44
N GLY A 899 7.97 13.01 -13.34
CA GLY A 899 9.24 12.60 -12.76
C GLY A 899 9.27 12.90 -11.26
N VAL A 900 10.19 12.26 -10.54
CA VAL A 900 10.33 12.38 -9.08
C VAL A 900 10.37 13.85 -8.66
N GLY A 901 9.34 14.32 -7.94
CA GLY A 901 9.29 15.67 -7.36
C GLY A 901 8.82 16.80 -8.28
N GLY A 902 8.24 16.53 -9.46
CA GLY A 902 7.64 17.59 -10.30
C GLY A 902 8.65 18.57 -10.89
N ASN A 903 9.82 18.08 -11.30
CA ASN A 903 11.01 18.88 -11.58
C ASN A 903 11.44 18.90 -13.06
N ARG A 904 10.50 18.73 -14.00
CA ARG A 904 10.80 18.70 -15.44
C ARG A 904 10.12 19.82 -16.21
N ILE A 905 10.70 20.15 -17.35
CA ILE A 905 10.18 21.14 -18.31
C ILE A 905 10.04 20.52 -19.69
N GLY A 906 9.06 21.00 -20.44
CA GLY A 906 9.06 20.96 -21.89
C GLY A 906 9.27 22.33 -22.51
N PRO A 907 8.88 22.51 -23.78
CA PRO A 907 9.05 23.78 -24.47
C PRO A 907 8.17 24.88 -23.86
N GLU A 908 7.12 24.55 -23.09
CA GLU A 908 6.19 25.51 -22.50
C GLU A 908 6.87 26.52 -21.58
N TYR A 909 7.94 26.09 -20.89
CA TYR A 909 8.57 26.92 -19.87
C TYR A 909 9.27 28.13 -20.49
N THR A 910 10.18 27.91 -21.43
CA THR A 910 10.84 29.02 -22.13
C THR A 910 9.96 29.69 -23.17
N PHE A 911 8.96 28.99 -23.72
CA PHE A 911 7.94 29.59 -24.57
C PHE A 911 7.21 30.71 -23.83
N GLY A 912 6.66 30.42 -22.65
CA GLY A 912 5.92 31.42 -21.88
C GLY A 912 6.82 32.53 -21.33
N LEU A 913 8.02 32.23 -20.83
CA LEU A 913 8.95 33.28 -20.37
C LEU A 913 9.36 34.24 -21.49
N THR A 914 9.52 33.74 -22.72
CA THR A 914 9.81 34.58 -23.89
C THR A 914 8.62 35.48 -24.24
N LEU A 915 7.40 34.95 -24.20
CA LEU A 915 6.19 35.76 -24.43
C LEU A 915 5.98 36.82 -23.35
N GLU A 916 6.25 36.49 -22.08
CA GLU A 916 6.17 37.44 -20.97
C GLU A 916 7.07 38.65 -21.21
N ASP A 917 8.33 38.40 -21.57
CA ASP A 917 9.32 39.46 -21.76
C ASP A 917 9.03 40.32 -23.00
N GLN A 918 8.47 39.74 -24.08
CA GLN A 918 8.22 40.46 -25.34
C GLN A 918 6.85 41.15 -25.40
N LEU A 919 5.80 40.56 -24.83
CA LEU A 919 4.43 41.08 -24.91
C LEU A 919 4.04 41.90 -23.67
N ASN A 920 4.67 41.62 -22.52
CA ASN A 920 4.49 42.35 -21.26
C ASN A 920 3.02 42.41 -20.76
N GLU A 921 2.18 41.46 -21.15
CA GLU A 921 0.75 41.39 -20.83
C GLU A 921 0.36 40.00 -20.28
N PRO A 922 -0.80 39.85 -19.60
CA PRO A 922 -1.32 38.55 -19.16
C PRO A 922 -1.48 37.54 -20.30
N ILE A 923 -0.99 36.32 -20.13
CA ILE A 923 -1.04 35.24 -21.12
C ILE A 923 -1.54 33.94 -20.47
N LEU A 924 -2.34 33.18 -21.20
CA LEU A 924 -2.72 31.81 -20.86
C LEU A 924 -2.13 30.80 -21.85
N LEU A 925 -1.43 29.80 -21.32
CA LEU A 925 -0.99 28.63 -22.06
C LEU A 925 -1.93 27.45 -21.82
N ILE A 926 -2.38 26.80 -22.88
CA ILE A 926 -3.14 25.54 -22.81
C ILE A 926 -2.26 24.44 -23.41
N LYS A 927 -1.70 23.58 -22.56
CA LYS A 927 -0.82 22.49 -22.97
C LYS A 927 -1.56 21.15 -22.96
N THR A 928 -1.57 20.45 -24.09
CA THR A 928 -2.19 19.13 -24.26
C THR A 928 -1.19 18.16 -24.87
N SER A 929 -0.52 17.36 -24.04
CA SER A 929 0.58 16.54 -24.52
C SER A 929 0.60 15.16 -23.89
N TRP A 930 0.43 14.12 -24.70
CA TRP A 930 0.38 12.72 -24.24
C TRP A 930 1.48 11.90 -24.91
N GLY A 931 2.37 11.31 -24.12
CA GLY A 931 3.48 10.49 -24.62
C GLY A 931 3.00 9.28 -25.42
N GLY A 932 3.82 8.78 -26.35
CA GLY A 932 3.48 7.54 -27.06
C GLY A 932 2.25 7.64 -27.98
N ARG A 933 2.00 8.81 -28.59
CA ARG A 933 0.88 9.05 -29.50
C ARG A 933 1.33 9.39 -30.91
N SER A 934 0.59 8.87 -31.89
CA SER A 934 0.80 9.16 -33.31
C SER A 934 -0.22 10.15 -33.87
N LEU A 935 0.19 10.92 -34.88
CA LEU A 935 -0.74 11.68 -35.71
C LEU A 935 -1.58 10.74 -36.58
N HIS A 936 -0.98 9.64 -37.04
CA HIS A 936 -1.65 8.68 -37.90
C HIS A 936 -2.93 8.09 -37.29
N THR A 937 -2.89 7.76 -35.99
CA THR A 937 -4.00 7.10 -35.28
C THR A 937 -4.54 7.99 -34.17
N ASP A 938 -3.77 8.30 -33.14
CA ASP A 938 -4.30 8.89 -31.90
C ASP A 938 -4.82 10.32 -32.07
N PHE A 939 -4.06 11.15 -32.77
CA PHE A 939 -4.42 12.54 -33.10
C PHE A 939 -5.00 12.68 -34.51
N ARG A 940 -5.44 11.57 -35.11
CA ARG A 940 -5.97 11.59 -36.48
C ARG A 940 -7.15 12.55 -36.58
N PRO A 941 -7.06 13.57 -37.46
CA PRO A 941 -8.12 14.56 -37.58
C PRO A 941 -9.37 13.97 -38.26
N PRO A 942 -10.59 14.43 -37.91
CA PRO A 942 -11.84 13.91 -38.46
C PRO A 942 -11.89 13.90 -40.00
N SER A 943 -11.37 14.95 -40.66
CA SER A 943 -11.35 15.04 -42.13
C SER A 943 -10.29 14.14 -42.80
N GLY A 944 -9.37 13.55 -42.03
CA GLY A 944 -8.40 12.55 -42.50
C GLY A 944 -8.97 11.14 -42.65
N GLY A 945 -10.26 10.93 -42.36
CA GLY A 945 -10.95 9.65 -42.50
C GLY A 945 -10.53 8.60 -41.46
N PRO A 946 -11.08 7.38 -41.54
CA PRO A 946 -10.75 6.30 -40.61
C PRO A 946 -9.31 5.80 -40.77
N PHE A 947 -8.84 5.02 -39.80
CA PHE A 947 -7.58 4.30 -39.93
C PHE A 947 -7.61 3.34 -41.13
N VAL A 948 -6.55 3.39 -41.94
CA VAL A 948 -6.32 2.47 -43.06
C VAL A 948 -4.91 1.89 -42.90
N LEU A 949 -4.80 0.57 -42.89
CA LEU A 949 -3.49 -0.10 -42.87
C LEU A 949 -2.85 0.02 -44.26
N ALA A 950 -1.54 0.29 -44.32
CA ALA A 950 -0.83 0.37 -45.60
C ALA A 950 -0.99 -0.94 -46.40
N LYS A 951 -1.14 -0.82 -47.72
CA LYS A 951 -1.40 -1.97 -48.61
C LYS A 951 -0.30 -3.02 -48.52
N GLU A 952 0.95 -2.59 -48.50
CA GLU A 952 2.12 -3.46 -48.38
C GLU A 952 2.12 -4.23 -47.06
N THR A 953 1.66 -3.60 -45.98
CA THR A 953 1.51 -4.23 -44.66
C THR A 953 0.35 -5.23 -44.65
N GLN A 954 -0.77 -4.91 -45.33
CA GLN A 954 -1.87 -5.86 -45.54
C GLN A 954 -1.39 -7.09 -46.31
N GLU A 955 -0.65 -6.90 -47.41
CA GLU A 955 -0.08 -8.00 -48.20
C GLU A 955 0.92 -8.85 -47.40
N LEU A 956 1.75 -8.21 -46.58
CA LEU A 956 2.63 -8.92 -45.64
C LEU A 956 1.81 -9.74 -44.65
N TRP A 957 0.71 -9.18 -44.14
CA TRP A 957 -0.16 -9.90 -43.24
C TRP A 957 -0.75 -11.12 -43.92
N ASP A 958 -1.31 -10.98 -45.12
CA ASP A 958 -1.92 -12.07 -45.88
C ASP A 958 -0.96 -13.24 -46.17
N LYS A 959 0.35 -12.98 -46.30
CA LYS A 959 1.38 -14.02 -46.43
C LYS A 959 1.59 -14.85 -45.17
N TYR A 960 1.28 -14.32 -43.98
CA TYR A 960 1.48 -14.99 -42.69
C TYR A 960 0.17 -15.10 -41.88
N PRO A 961 -0.83 -15.87 -42.35
CA PRO A 961 -2.15 -15.96 -41.71
C PRO A 961 -2.13 -16.61 -40.32
N LYS A 962 -1.13 -17.45 -40.02
CA LYS A 962 -0.93 -18.06 -38.70
C LYS A 962 -0.12 -17.19 -37.73
N GLY A 963 0.29 -15.99 -38.17
CA GLY A 963 1.17 -15.08 -37.44
C GLY A 963 2.65 -15.50 -37.52
N ALA A 964 3.54 -14.53 -37.77
CA ALA A 964 4.99 -14.67 -37.72
C ALA A 964 5.64 -13.28 -37.80
N HIS A 965 6.86 -13.10 -37.26
CA HIS A 965 7.66 -11.88 -37.44
C HIS A 965 6.93 -10.55 -37.12
N GLY A 966 6.08 -10.52 -36.09
CA GLY A 966 5.31 -9.31 -35.72
C GLY A 966 4.00 -9.11 -36.49
N VAL A 967 3.65 -10.04 -37.38
CA VAL A 967 2.33 -10.09 -38.04
C VAL A 967 1.32 -10.78 -37.13
N PRO A 968 0.15 -10.15 -36.85
CA PRO A 968 -0.92 -10.79 -36.10
C PRO A 968 -1.61 -11.88 -36.91
N LYS A 969 -2.07 -12.92 -36.20
CA LYS A 969 -2.82 -14.03 -36.80
C LYS A 969 -4.10 -13.52 -37.43
N LEU A 970 -4.60 -14.22 -38.45
CA LEU A 970 -5.84 -13.87 -39.15
C LEU A 970 -7.02 -13.68 -38.20
N GLU A 971 -7.13 -14.55 -37.19
CA GLU A 971 -8.15 -14.48 -36.13
C GLU A 971 -8.03 -13.23 -35.24
N ASP A 972 -6.83 -12.66 -35.09
CA ASP A 972 -6.56 -11.46 -34.28
C ASP A 972 -6.69 -10.14 -35.07
N ARG A 973 -6.74 -10.18 -36.41
CA ARG A 973 -6.81 -8.97 -37.24
C ARG A 973 -8.09 -8.15 -37.05
N PRO A 974 -9.29 -8.74 -36.94
CA PRO A 974 -10.50 -7.97 -36.67
C PRO A 974 -10.37 -7.17 -35.36
N LYS A 975 -9.75 -7.77 -34.34
CA LYS A 975 -9.47 -7.10 -33.08
C LYS A 975 -8.48 -5.94 -33.26
N PHE A 976 -7.40 -6.14 -34.02
CA PHE A 976 -6.47 -5.05 -34.35
C PHE A 976 -7.18 -3.87 -35.04
N TYR A 977 -8.00 -4.14 -36.06
CA TYR A 977 -8.74 -3.07 -36.75
C TYR A 977 -9.74 -2.37 -35.84
N ALA A 978 -10.44 -3.11 -34.98
CA ALA A 978 -11.34 -2.53 -33.99
C ALA A 978 -10.58 -1.66 -32.97
N GLU A 979 -9.40 -2.09 -32.52
CA GLU A 979 -8.54 -1.32 -31.63
C GLU A 979 -8.01 -0.05 -32.29
N LYS A 980 -7.54 -0.13 -33.54
CA LYS A 980 -7.10 1.03 -34.32
C LYS A 980 -8.25 2.00 -34.59
N ALA A 981 -9.43 1.51 -34.94
CA ALA A 981 -10.61 2.35 -35.13
C ALA A 981 -11.00 3.08 -33.83
N ALA A 982 -10.96 2.40 -32.69
CA ALA A 982 -11.26 3.01 -31.38
C ALA A 982 -10.24 4.08 -30.97
N ALA A 983 -8.94 3.83 -31.23
CA ALA A 983 -7.88 4.80 -30.96
C ALA A 983 -7.92 6.00 -31.93
N THR A 984 -8.55 5.86 -33.10
CA THR A 984 -8.53 6.86 -34.16
C THR A 984 -9.14 8.20 -33.72
N GLY A 985 -8.31 9.24 -33.70
CA GLY A 985 -8.67 10.62 -33.37
C GLY A 985 -9.08 10.84 -31.92
N MET A 986 -8.82 9.89 -31.01
CA MET A 986 -9.17 10.03 -29.60
C MET A 986 -8.53 11.27 -28.98
N PHE A 987 -7.21 11.41 -29.12
CA PHE A 987 -6.46 12.50 -28.51
C PHE A 987 -6.63 13.82 -29.25
N TYR A 988 -7.01 13.78 -30.54
CA TYR A 988 -7.51 14.98 -31.24
C TYR A 988 -8.76 15.53 -30.53
N ARG A 989 -9.73 14.65 -30.22
CA ARG A 989 -10.97 15.05 -29.54
C ARG A 989 -10.71 15.53 -28.12
N GLU A 990 -9.86 14.85 -27.36
CA GLU A 990 -9.49 15.27 -26.00
C GLU A 990 -8.77 16.62 -25.99
N MET A 991 -7.84 16.87 -26.93
CA MET A 991 -7.20 18.16 -27.09
C MET A 991 -8.23 19.29 -27.33
N ILE A 992 -9.13 19.11 -28.30
CA ILE A 992 -10.16 20.11 -28.61
C ILE A 992 -11.12 20.30 -27.42
N ALA A 993 -11.51 19.22 -26.75
CA ALA A 993 -12.38 19.27 -25.59
C ALA A 993 -11.73 20.05 -24.44
N HIS A 994 -10.45 19.78 -24.15
CA HIS A 994 -9.71 20.50 -23.11
C HIS A 994 -9.56 21.98 -23.42
N VAL A 995 -9.19 22.33 -24.66
CA VAL A 995 -9.11 23.73 -25.10
C VAL A 995 -10.47 24.42 -24.90
N LYS A 996 -11.57 23.82 -25.36
CA LYS A 996 -12.92 24.39 -25.20
C LYS A 996 -13.34 24.50 -23.73
N HIS A 997 -12.96 23.52 -22.90
CA HIS A 997 -13.25 23.52 -21.47
C HIS A 997 -12.59 24.71 -20.78
N VAL A 998 -11.31 24.94 -21.04
CA VAL A 998 -10.56 26.06 -20.47
C VAL A 998 -11.10 27.40 -20.97
N LEU A 999 -11.37 27.54 -22.27
CA LEU A 999 -11.90 28.79 -22.83
C LEU A 999 -13.30 29.15 -22.28
N LYS A 1000 -14.09 28.15 -21.88
CA LYS A 1000 -15.39 28.36 -21.23
C LYS A 1000 -15.27 28.86 -19.79
N ASP A 1001 -14.17 28.54 -19.10
CA ASP A 1001 -13.95 28.87 -17.68
C ASP A 1001 -12.49 29.33 -17.43
N ILE A 1002 -12.08 30.38 -18.14
CA ILE A 1002 -10.71 30.91 -18.05
C ILE A 1002 -10.38 31.37 -16.63
N LYS A 1003 -11.38 31.91 -15.89
CA LYS A 1003 -11.17 32.47 -14.56
C LYS A 1003 -10.67 31.44 -13.54
N ARG A 1004 -10.98 30.16 -13.75
CA ARG A 1004 -10.45 29.06 -12.94
C ARG A 1004 -8.93 28.92 -13.04
N VAL A 1005 -8.36 29.21 -14.20
CA VAL A 1005 -6.91 29.10 -14.47
C VAL A 1005 -6.20 30.45 -14.29
N VAL A 1006 -6.88 31.54 -14.65
CA VAL A 1006 -6.40 32.93 -14.54
C VAL A 1006 -7.33 33.69 -13.59
N PRO A 1007 -7.06 33.72 -12.27
CA PRO A 1007 -7.99 34.27 -11.28
C PRO A 1007 -8.41 35.73 -11.54
N ASP A 1008 -7.49 36.53 -12.11
CA ASP A 1008 -7.69 37.95 -12.42
C ASP A 1008 -8.40 38.20 -13.77
N TYR A 1009 -8.84 37.14 -14.45
CA TYR A 1009 -9.55 37.24 -15.73
C TYR A 1009 -10.91 37.94 -15.55
N ASP A 1010 -11.10 39.00 -16.34
CA ASP A 1010 -12.38 39.69 -16.49
C ASP A 1010 -13.09 39.18 -17.74
N ALA A 1011 -14.26 38.57 -17.58
CA ALA A 1011 -15.04 38.06 -18.70
C ALA A 1011 -15.43 39.16 -19.71
N ASN A 1012 -15.50 40.42 -19.29
CA ASN A 1012 -15.78 41.55 -20.18
C ASN A 1012 -14.60 41.94 -21.07
N GLN A 1013 -13.37 41.52 -20.75
CA GLN A 1013 -12.19 41.80 -21.58
C GLN A 1013 -12.10 40.84 -22.77
N GLY A 1014 -12.74 39.67 -22.69
CA GLY A 1014 -12.65 38.62 -23.70
C GLY A 1014 -11.27 37.97 -23.80
N TYR A 1015 -11.10 37.09 -24.79
CA TYR A 1015 -9.81 36.43 -25.08
C TYR A 1015 -9.56 36.35 -26.60
N GLU A 1016 -8.29 36.19 -26.96
CA GLU A 1016 -7.81 35.97 -28.33
C GLU A 1016 -7.02 34.66 -28.40
N LEU A 1017 -7.37 33.76 -29.33
CA LEU A 1017 -6.54 32.60 -29.66
C LEU A 1017 -5.36 33.07 -30.54
N ALA A 1018 -4.21 33.30 -29.92
CA ALA A 1018 -3.08 34.00 -30.51
C ALA A 1018 -2.11 33.07 -31.28
N GLY A 1019 -2.14 31.76 -31.02
CA GLY A 1019 -1.32 30.80 -31.75
C GLY A 1019 -1.42 29.36 -31.26
N PHE A 1020 -1.00 28.43 -32.12
CA PHE A 1020 -0.97 27.00 -31.85
C PHE A 1020 0.41 26.43 -32.18
N VAL A 1021 0.98 25.63 -31.28
CA VAL A 1021 2.25 24.91 -31.49
C VAL A 1021 1.97 23.42 -31.53
N TRP A 1022 2.34 22.77 -32.63
CA TRP A 1022 2.33 21.32 -32.78
C TRP A 1022 3.74 20.75 -32.70
N PHE A 1023 4.02 19.94 -31.67
CA PHE A 1023 5.33 19.29 -31.51
C PHE A 1023 5.17 17.79 -31.22
N GLN A 1024 5.24 17.00 -32.29
CA GLN A 1024 4.95 15.56 -32.30
C GLN A 1024 5.74 14.89 -33.43
N GLY A 1025 5.94 13.57 -33.36
CA GLY A 1025 6.37 12.81 -34.55
C GLY A 1025 7.08 11.49 -34.31
N PHE A 1026 7.65 11.25 -33.12
CA PHE A 1026 8.53 10.09 -32.91
C PHE A 1026 7.81 8.74 -33.14
N ASN A 1027 6.57 8.60 -32.68
CA ASN A 1027 5.80 7.37 -32.87
C ASN A 1027 5.42 7.11 -34.32
N ASP A 1028 5.11 8.14 -35.11
CA ASP A 1028 4.89 7.99 -36.54
C ASP A 1028 6.19 7.63 -37.26
N TYR A 1029 7.31 8.24 -36.86
CA TYR A 1029 8.63 7.98 -37.42
C TYR A 1029 9.12 6.52 -37.22
N VAL A 1030 8.84 5.89 -36.09
CA VAL A 1030 9.31 4.52 -35.82
C VAL A 1030 8.32 3.43 -36.24
N ASP A 1031 7.11 3.79 -36.67
CA ASP A 1031 6.07 2.83 -37.06
C ASP A 1031 6.22 2.40 -38.52
N GLY A 1032 7.20 1.51 -38.77
CA GLY A 1032 7.42 0.91 -40.09
C GLY A 1032 6.27 0.02 -40.58
N GLY A 1033 5.30 -0.32 -39.72
CA GLY A 1033 4.08 -1.03 -40.12
C GLY A 1033 3.06 -0.09 -40.76
N VAL A 1034 2.98 1.15 -40.29
CA VAL A 1034 2.17 2.21 -40.91
C VAL A 1034 2.91 2.83 -42.11
N TYR A 1035 4.23 3.02 -42.00
CA TYR A 1035 5.07 3.65 -43.01
C TYR A 1035 6.11 2.67 -43.58
N PRO A 1036 5.70 1.62 -44.32
CA PRO A 1036 6.60 0.57 -44.80
C PRO A 1036 7.65 1.07 -45.81
N LYS A 1037 7.42 2.25 -46.41
CA LYS A 1037 8.33 2.89 -47.38
C LYS A 1037 9.17 4.01 -46.77
N GLN A 1038 9.38 4.02 -45.46
CA GLN A 1038 10.14 5.06 -44.75
C GLN A 1038 11.53 5.36 -45.34
N ASN A 1039 12.18 4.40 -46.00
CA ASN A 1039 13.49 4.59 -46.65
C ASN A 1039 13.43 5.24 -48.04
N GLN A 1040 12.24 5.58 -48.55
CA GLN A 1040 12.03 6.12 -49.89
C GLN A 1040 11.41 7.51 -49.82
N ALA A 1041 11.69 8.34 -50.83
CA ALA A 1041 11.02 9.62 -50.98
C ALA A 1041 9.50 9.44 -51.06
N GLY A 1042 8.75 10.25 -50.31
CA GLY A 1042 7.30 10.11 -50.19
C GLY A 1042 6.83 9.06 -49.17
N GLY A 1043 7.73 8.34 -48.50
CA GLY A 1043 7.40 7.31 -47.52
C GLY A 1043 6.54 7.75 -46.33
N TYR A 1044 6.42 9.07 -46.09
CA TYR A 1044 5.63 9.69 -45.03
C TYR A 1044 4.56 10.67 -45.56
N ASP A 1045 4.18 10.59 -46.83
CA ASP A 1045 3.21 11.54 -47.41
C ASP A 1045 1.86 11.53 -46.69
N GLN A 1046 1.43 10.36 -46.22
CA GLN A 1046 0.24 10.25 -45.39
C GLN A 1046 0.34 11.05 -44.08
N TYR A 1047 1.52 11.15 -43.47
CA TYR A 1047 1.71 12.02 -42.30
C TYR A 1047 1.52 13.49 -42.66
N ALA A 1048 2.09 13.93 -43.80
CA ALA A 1048 1.95 15.30 -44.27
C ALA A 1048 0.47 15.66 -44.57
N ASP A 1049 -0.25 14.75 -45.21
CA ASP A 1049 -1.67 14.92 -45.53
C ASP A 1049 -2.51 15.03 -44.25
N LEU A 1050 -2.29 14.13 -43.29
CA LEU A 1050 -2.98 14.17 -41.99
C LEU A 1050 -2.64 15.43 -41.19
N LEU A 1051 -1.41 15.94 -41.27
CA LEU A 1051 -1.06 17.18 -40.59
C LEU A 1051 -1.77 18.39 -41.22
N ALA A 1052 -1.94 18.41 -42.54
CA ALA A 1052 -2.73 19.43 -43.21
C ALA A 1052 -4.22 19.37 -42.79
N HIS A 1053 -4.80 18.16 -42.72
CA HIS A 1053 -6.16 17.96 -42.20
C HIS A 1053 -6.29 18.42 -40.73
N PHE A 1054 -5.29 18.12 -39.91
CA PHE A 1054 -5.25 18.50 -38.50
C PHE A 1054 -5.33 20.01 -38.32
N ILE A 1055 -4.54 20.77 -39.08
CA ILE A 1055 -4.57 22.24 -39.03
C ILE A 1055 -5.95 22.78 -39.43
N ARG A 1056 -6.56 22.24 -40.51
CA ARG A 1056 -7.89 22.67 -40.96
C ARG A 1056 -8.96 22.38 -39.91
N ASP A 1057 -8.95 21.18 -39.33
CA ASP A 1057 -9.97 20.76 -38.38
C ASP A 1057 -9.82 21.49 -37.04
N VAL A 1058 -8.60 21.73 -36.54
CA VAL A 1058 -8.41 22.52 -35.31
C VAL A 1058 -8.97 23.93 -35.50
N ARG A 1059 -8.66 24.58 -36.63
CA ARG A 1059 -9.18 25.93 -36.95
C ARG A 1059 -10.69 25.94 -37.02
N LYS A 1060 -11.29 24.93 -37.63
CA LYS A 1060 -12.75 24.77 -37.73
C LYS A 1060 -13.36 24.56 -36.34
N ASP A 1061 -12.85 23.62 -35.56
CA ASP A 1061 -13.42 23.22 -34.28
C ASP A 1061 -13.30 24.31 -33.22
N LEU A 1062 -12.24 25.13 -33.28
CA LEU A 1062 -12.04 26.30 -32.42
C LEU A 1062 -12.65 27.58 -33.00
N SER A 1063 -13.32 27.51 -34.16
CA SER A 1063 -13.91 28.67 -34.85
C SER A 1063 -12.89 29.80 -35.10
N ALA A 1064 -11.65 29.44 -35.39
CA ALA A 1064 -10.51 30.34 -35.56
C ALA A 1064 -9.84 30.11 -36.93
N PRO A 1065 -10.48 30.51 -38.06
CA PRO A 1065 -10.01 30.19 -39.42
C PRO A 1065 -8.64 30.76 -39.76
N LYS A 1066 -8.18 31.78 -39.01
CA LYS A 1066 -6.87 32.42 -39.19
C LYS A 1066 -5.86 32.10 -38.08
N LEU A 1067 -6.15 31.14 -37.18
CA LEU A 1067 -5.24 30.81 -36.07
C LEU A 1067 -3.82 30.49 -36.58
N PRO A 1068 -2.78 31.25 -36.16
CA PRO A 1068 -1.40 30.96 -36.52
C PRO A 1068 -0.94 29.60 -35.98
N PHE A 1069 -0.20 28.86 -36.78
CA PHE A 1069 0.31 27.53 -36.42
C PHE A 1069 1.84 27.48 -36.53
N VAL A 1070 2.50 26.85 -35.56
CA VAL A 1070 3.91 26.48 -35.61
C VAL A 1070 4.03 24.97 -35.59
N ILE A 1071 4.76 24.41 -36.55
CA ILE A 1071 5.12 23.00 -36.63
C ILE A 1071 6.58 22.85 -36.20
N GLY A 1072 6.82 22.14 -35.10
CA GLY A 1072 8.18 21.76 -34.72
C GLY A 1072 8.66 20.57 -35.54
N VAL A 1073 9.60 20.80 -36.46
CA VAL A 1073 10.27 19.72 -37.21
C VAL A 1073 11.20 18.99 -36.26
N MET A 1074 11.06 17.66 -36.19
CA MET A 1074 11.69 16.80 -35.21
C MET A 1074 13.22 16.85 -35.30
N GLY A 1075 13.86 17.20 -34.19
CA GLY A 1075 15.30 17.45 -34.11
C GLY A 1075 16.14 16.29 -33.60
N ILE A 1076 15.51 15.15 -33.30
CA ILE A 1076 16.19 13.91 -32.87
C ILE A 1076 17.25 13.53 -33.92
N ASP A 1077 18.42 13.10 -33.45
CA ASP A 1077 19.64 12.81 -34.23
C ASP A 1077 20.32 14.06 -34.85
N GLY A 1078 19.92 15.27 -34.44
CA GLY A 1078 20.52 16.52 -34.89
C GLY A 1078 20.58 16.64 -36.41
N ARG A 1079 21.63 17.25 -36.95
CA ARG A 1079 21.84 17.34 -38.41
C ARG A 1079 22.28 16.02 -39.05
N ARG A 1080 22.69 15.02 -38.26
CA ARG A 1080 23.01 13.69 -38.79
C ARG A 1080 21.77 13.01 -39.35
N GLY A 1081 20.61 13.24 -38.72
CA GLY A 1081 19.31 12.77 -39.20
C GLY A 1081 18.96 13.18 -40.64
N ASP A 1082 19.50 14.31 -41.12
CA ASP A 1082 19.26 14.77 -42.50
C ASP A 1082 19.97 13.89 -43.56
N LYS A 1083 20.85 12.98 -43.12
CA LYS A 1083 21.56 12.03 -43.98
C LYS A 1083 21.01 10.62 -43.89
N THR A 1084 20.12 10.35 -42.94
CA THR A 1084 19.47 9.04 -42.78
C THR A 1084 18.11 9.05 -43.48
N PRO A 1085 17.86 8.19 -44.48
CA PRO A 1085 16.68 8.30 -45.33
C PRO A 1085 15.35 8.41 -44.56
N PRO A 1086 15.05 7.58 -43.53
CA PRO A 1086 13.80 7.71 -42.77
C PRO A 1086 13.60 9.07 -42.12
N MET A 1087 14.60 9.59 -41.40
CA MET A 1087 14.47 10.87 -40.69
C MET A 1087 14.41 12.04 -41.68
N MET A 1088 15.23 12.01 -42.73
CA MET A 1088 15.20 13.00 -43.80
C MET A 1088 13.81 13.09 -44.45
N HIS A 1089 13.21 11.94 -44.78
CA HIS A 1089 11.87 11.88 -45.37
C HIS A 1089 10.78 12.29 -44.39
N PHE A 1090 10.89 11.93 -43.10
CA PHE A 1090 9.93 12.35 -42.07
C PHE A 1090 9.95 13.86 -41.84
N ARG A 1091 11.14 14.47 -41.72
CA ARG A 1091 11.29 15.93 -41.60
C ARG A 1091 10.75 16.66 -42.83
N ALA A 1092 10.97 16.12 -44.03
CA ALA A 1092 10.37 16.66 -45.25
C ALA A 1092 8.83 16.63 -45.18
N ALA A 1093 8.22 15.54 -44.68
CA ALA A 1093 6.78 15.44 -44.50
C ALA A 1093 6.22 16.45 -43.48
N GLN A 1094 6.94 16.72 -42.38
CA GLN A 1094 6.55 17.74 -41.40
C GLN A 1094 6.54 19.17 -41.98
N ARG A 1095 7.40 19.47 -42.96
CA ARG A 1095 7.47 20.80 -43.61
C ARG A 1095 6.36 21.05 -44.62
N LYS A 1096 5.91 20.01 -45.31
CA LYS A 1096 4.99 20.10 -46.46
C LYS A 1096 3.74 20.95 -46.20
N PRO A 1097 3.04 20.85 -45.05
CA PRO A 1097 1.85 21.67 -44.81
C PRO A 1097 2.12 23.18 -44.92
N ALA A 1098 3.23 23.70 -44.39
CA ALA A 1098 3.55 25.13 -44.44
C ALA A 1098 3.78 25.66 -45.87
N MET A 1099 4.06 24.77 -46.84
CA MET A 1099 4.27 25.13 -48.24
C MET A 1099 2.96 25.21 -49.05
N LEU A 1100 1.85 24.71 -48.50
CA LEU A 1100 0.55 24.73 -49.17
C LEU A 1100 0.06 26.19 -49.34
N PRO A 1101 -0.47 26.58 -50.52
CA PRO A 1101 -0.87 27.96 -50.79
C PRO A 1101 -1.80 28.58 -49.74
N GLU A 1102 -2.75 27.80 -49.21
CA GLU A 1102 -3.69 28.27 -48.19
C GLU A 1102 -3.08 28.50 -46.80
N PHE A 1103 -1.86 28.02 -46.57
CA PHE A 1103 -1.16 28.06 -45.29
C PHE A 1103 0.04 29.02 -45.29
N GLN A 1104 0.44 29.53 -46.46
CA GLN A 1104 1.52 30.50 -46.58
C GLN A 1104 1.21 31.78 -45.77
N GLY A 1105 2.21 32.21 -45.01
CA GLY A 1105 2.11 33.39 -44.13
C GLY A 1105 1.29 33.17 -42.84
N ASN A 1106 0.84 31.93 -42.56
CA ASN A 1106 0.06 31.63 -41.34
C ASN A 1106 0.38 30.27 -40.69
N VAL A 1107 1.15 29.41 -41.37
CA VAL A 1107 1.69 28.17 -40.82
C VAL A 1107 3.21 28.23 -40.97
N PHE A 1108 3.92 28.13 -39.86
CA PHE A 1108 5.36 28.31 -39.77
C PHE A 1108 6.03 27.02 -39.33
N VAL A 1109 7.30 26.87 -39.66
CA VAL A 1109 8.11 25.72 -39.31
C VAL A 1109 9.29 26.17 -38.46
N VAL A 1110 9.56 25.44 -37.38
CA VAL A 1110 10.76 25.63 -36.56
C VAL A 1110 11.63 24.38 -36.63
N GLU A 1111 12.85 24.56 -37.13
CA GLU A 1111 13.85 23.51 -37.29
C GLU A 1111 14.55 23.19 -35.96
N THR A 1112 14.09 22.15 -35.26
CA THR A 1112 14.63 21.86 -33.91
C THR A 1112 15.95 21.10 -33.93
N ALA A 1113 16.34 20.53 -35.08
CA ALA A 1113 17.62 19.81 -35.25
C ALA A 1113 18.85 20.69 -34.99
N ALA A 1114 18.73 22.00 -35.17
CA ALA A 1114 19.80 22.95 -34.92
C ALA A 1114 20.14 23.12 -33.42
N PHE A 1115 19.24 22.70 -32.52
CA PHE A 1115 19.43 22.78 -31.07
C PHE A 1115 19.99 21.50 -30.45
N TRP A 1116 20.20 20.44 -31.25
CA TRP A 1116 20.74 19.18 -30.76
C TRP A 1116 22.19 19.33 -30.27
N ASP A 1117 22.52 18.66 -29.17
CA ASP A 1117 23.90 18.62 -28.64
C ASP A 1117 24.57 17.32 -29.11
N ASP A 1118 25.21 17.36 -30.29
CA ASP A 1118 25.88 16.22 -30.93
C ASP A 1118 26.97 15.59 -30.04
N GLU A 1119 27.63 16.40 -29.22
CA GLU A 1119 28.67 15.94 -28.31
C GLU A 1119 28.07 15.15 -27.14
N LEU A 1120 27.01 15.69 -26.53
CA LEU A 1120 26.28 15.01 -25.45
C LEU A 1120 25.65 13.69 -25.93
N ASP A 1121 25.13 13.68 -27.16
CA ASP A 1121 24.58 12.49 -27.82
C ASP A 1121 25.67 11.41 -28.00
N SER A 1122 26.87 11.81 -28.44
CA SER A 1122 28.01 10.88 -28.57
C SER A 1122 28.41 10.23 -27.23
N PHE A 1123 28.23 10.95 -26.11
CA PHE A 1123 28.47 10.39 -24.78
C PHE A 1123 27.39 9.37 -24.39
N VAL A 1124 26.14 9.61 -24.76
CA VAL A 1124 25.06 8.64 -24.55
C VAL A 1124 25.28 7.37 -25.37
N GLU A 1125 25.63 7.50 -26.65
CA GLU A 1125 25.96 6.36 -27.52
C GLU A 1125 27.12 5.53 -26.92
N ARG A 1126 28.18 6.18 -26.43
CA ARG A 1126 29.30 5.50 -25.72
C ARG A 1126 28.81 4.73 -24.49
N ARG A 1127 28.01 5.36 -23.61
CA ARG A 1127 27.44 4.72 -22.41
C ARG A 1127 26.60 3.49 -22.78
N GLU A 1128 25.74 3.60 -23.78
CA GLU A 1128 24.86 2.52 -24.20
C GLU A 1128 25.66 1.34 -24.75
N ARG A 1129 26.73 1.58 -25.52
CA ARG A 1129 27.64 0.50 -25.96
C ARG A 1129 28.23 -0.25 -24.78
N VAL A 1130 28.76 0.46 -23.79
CA VAL A 1130 29.32 -0.14 -22.58
C VAL A 1130 28.28 -0.94 -21.81
N PHE A 1131 27.07 -0.39 -21.62
CA PHE A 1131 26.00 -1.07 -20.89
C PHE A 1131 25.48 -2.30 -21.63
N ASN A 1132 25.39 -2.26 -22.96
CA ASN A 1132 24.99 -3.40 -23.77
C ASN A 1132 26.02 -4.54 -23.71
N GLN A 1133 27.32 -4.22 -23.70
CA GLN A 1133 28.37 -5.21 -23.50
C GLN A 1133 28.24 -5.88 -22.13
N LEU A 1134 28.08 -5.08 -21.07
CA LEU A 1134 27.86 -5.59 -19.72
C LEU A 1134 26.61 -6.48 -19.62
N GLU A 1135 25.50 -6.11 -20.27
CA GLU A 1135 24.28 -6.92 -20.22
C GLU A 1135 24.44 -8.27 -20.95
N GLN A 1136 25.22 -8.31 -22.03
CA GLN A 1136 25.58 -9.57 -22.67
C GLN A 1136 26.46 -10.44 -21.76
N GLU A 1137 27.39 -9.85 -21.02
CA GLU A 1137 28.21 -10.55 -20.03
C GLU A 1137 27.35 -11.09 -18.87
N PHE A 1138 26.42 -10.28 -18.35
CA PHE A 1138 25.51 -10.68 -17.28
C PHE A 1138 24.61 -11.86 -17.68
N ARG A 1139 24.11 -11.88 -18.92
CA ARG A 1139 23.31 -12.99 -19.45
C ARG A 1139 24.08 -14.30 -19.57
N LYS A 1140 25.40 -14.22 -19.81
CA LYS A 1140 26.27 -15.39 -19.97
C LYS A 1140 26.79 -15.94 -18.63
N ALA A 1141 26.82 -15.12 -17.58
CA ALA A 1141 27.31 -15.52 -16.26
C ALA A 1141 26.38 -16.54 -15.56
N LYS A 1142 26.98 -17.56 -14.92
CA LYS A 1142 26.29 -18.57 -14.09
C LYS A 1142 27.02 -18.71 -12.74
N PRO A 1143 26.35 -18.41 -11.60
CA PRO A 1143 24.99 -17.85 -11.50
C PRO A 1143 24.90 -16.44 -12.11
N GLN A 1144 23.68 -16.00 -12.46
CA GLN A 1144 23.51 -14.65 -12.99
C GLN A 1144 23.81 -13.59 -11.92
N PRO A 1145 24.45 -12.46 -12.27
CA PRO A 1145 24.80 -11.41 -11.32
C PRO A 1145 23.54 -10.76 -10.75
N LYS A 1146 23.55 -10.47 -9.44
CA LYS A 1146 22.47 -9.73 -8.77
C LYS A 1146 22.45 -8.28 -9.24
N GLU A 1147 21.30 -7.61 -9.14
CA GLU A 1147 21.14 -6.24 -9.66
C GLU A 1147 22.16 -5.25 -9.06
N GLN A 1148 22.54 -5.43 -7.79
CA GLN A 1148 23.57 -4.62 -7.14
C GLN A 1148 24.96 -4.79 -7.77
N GLN A 1149 25.31 -6.01 -8.20
CA GLN A 1149 26.56 -6.29 -8.92
C GLN A 1149 26.52 -5.69 -10.33
N LYS A 1150 25.36 -5.76 -11.00
CA LYS A 1150 25.16 -5.11 -12.30
C LYS A 1150 25.34 -3.60 -12.22
N GLN A 1151 24.80 -2.95 -11.19
CA GLN A 1151 24.94 -1.51 -10.96
C GLN A 1151 26.39 -1.10 -10.64
N ALA A 1152 27.09 -1.87 -9.80
CA ALA A 1152 28.51 -1.61 -9.51
C ALA A 1152 29.38 -1.74 -10.77
N ALA A 1153 29.17 -2.79 -11.58
CA ALA A 1153 29.87 -2.98 -12.83
C ALA A 1153 29.60 -1.85 -13.84
N ARG A 1154 28.34 -1.40 -13.95
CA ARG A 1154 27.97 -0.23 -14.77
C ARG A 1154 28.71 1.03 -14.32
N LYS A 1155 28.79 1.30 -13.01
CA LYS A 1155 29.52 2.47 -12.48
C LYS A 1155 31.02 2.42 -12.80
N ILE A 1156 31.69 1.30 -12.52
CA ILE A 1156 33.12 1.11 -12.79
C ILE A 1156 33.40 1.27 -14.29
N ALA A 1157 32.55 0.71 -15.14
CA ALA A 1157 32.72 0.81 -16.58
C ALA A 1157 32.57 2.25 -17.09
N LEU A 1158 31.70 3.07 -16.50
CA LEU A 1158 31.61 4.50 -16.83
C LEU A 1158 32.85 5.30 -16.39
N GLU A 1159 33.35 5.07 -15.18
CA GLU A 1159 34.55 5.73 -14.67
C GLU A 1159 35.80 5.38 -15.49
N LYS A 1160 35.83 4.19 -16.11
CA LYS A 1160 36.89 3.76 -17.02
C LYS A 1160 36.73 4.32 -18.44
N GLU A 1161 35.50 4.37 -18.94
CA GLU A 1161 35.21 4.77 -20.32
C GLU A 1161 35.29 6.29 -20.53
N PHE A 1162 34.95 7.10 -19.52
CA PHE A 1162 34.83 8.55 -19.65
C PHE A 1162 35.88 9.31 -18.84
N LYS A 1163 36.39 10.42 -19.39
CA LYS A 1163 37.18 11.38 -18.60
C LYS A 1163 36.28 12.05 -17.55
N PRO A 1164 36.81 12.53 -16.41
CA PRO A 1164 36.01 13.18 -15.37
C PRO A 1164 35.09 14.31 -15.88
N ASP A 1165 35.59 15.18 -16.76
CA ASP A 1165 34.81 16.28 -17.33
C ASP A 1165 33.73 15.79 -18.31
N GLU A 1166 34.03 14.75 -19.11
CA GLU A 1166 33.06 14.10 -20.00
C GLU A 1166 31.94 13.44 -19.19
N LEU A 1167 32.30 12.73 -18.12
CA LEU A 1167 31.35 12.08 -17.22
C LEU A 1167 30.49 13.11 -16.49
N LYS A 1168 31.09 14.22 -16.03
CA LYS A 1168 30.34 15.34 -15.45
C LYS A 1168 29.33 15.88 -16.46
N ARG A 1169 29.75 16.14 -17.70
CA ARG A 1169 28.85 16.65 -18.76
C ARG A 1169 27.73 15.66 -19.11
N LEU A 1170 28.01 14.37 -19.12
CA LEU A 1170 26.99 13.33 -19.30
C LEU A 1170 25.98 13.31 -18.13
N GLN A 1171 26.45 13.43 -16.89
CA GLN A 1171 25.62 13.41 -15.68
C GLN A 1171 24.77 14.68 -15.51
N THR A 1172 25.30 15.85 -15.87
CA THR A 1172 24.60 17.14 -15.74
C THR A 1172 23.92 17.57 -17.03
N GLY A 1173 24.10 16.86 -18.15
CA GLY A 1173 23.47 17.18 -19.43
C GLY A 1173 22.29 16.27 -19.79
N VAL A 1174 22.27 15.02 -19.31
CA VAL A 1174 21.29 14.00 -19.74
C VAL A 1174 20.40 13.59 -18.58
N SER A 1175 19.09 13.61 -18.80
CA SER A 1175 18.11 13.07 -17.84
C SER A 1175 17.11 12.08 -18.45
N ASN A 1176 17.19 11.82 -19.76
CA ASN A 1176 16.36 10.84 -20.47
C ASN A 1176 17.07 10.28 -21.72
N GLY A 1177 16.40 9.40 -22.48
CA GLY A 1177 16.94 8.84 -23.73
C GLY A 1177 16.90 9.82 -24.90
N GLY A 1178 17.63 9.50 -25.98
CA GLY A 1178 17.71 10.33 -27.21
C GLY A 1178 16.34 10.62 -27.85
N TYR A 1179 15.44 9.64 -27.84
CA TYR A 1179 14.07 9.82 -28.33
C TYR A 1179 13.24 10.87 -27.56
N HIS A 1180 13.73 11.34 -26.41
CA HIS A 1180 13.17 12.45 -25.63
C HIS A 1180 14.13 13.65 -25.54
N TYR A 1181 14.90 13.91 -26.61
CA TYR A 1181 15.89 14.99 -26.66
C TYR A 1181 16.91 14.92 -25.50
N LEU A 1182 17.33 13.70 -25.16
CA LEU A 1182 18.26 13.38 -24.06
C LEU A 1182 17.75 13.81 -22.67
N GLY A 1183 16.50 14.28 -22.56
CA GLY A 1183 16.04 15.03 -21.39
C GLY A 1183 16.95 16.22 -21.07
N ALA A 1184 17.54 16.86 -22.07
CA ALA A 1184 18.51 17.93 -21.90
C ALA A 1184 17.83 19.30 -22.01
N ALA A 1185 17.89 20.09 -20.93
CA ALA A 1185 17.37 21.46 -20.97
C ALA A 1185 18.12 22.34 -21.98
N LYS A 1186 19.41 22.06 -22.26
CA LYS A 1186 20.18 22.73 -23.32
C LYS A 1186 19.59 22.55 -24.72
N ILE A 1187 18.85 21.47 -24.96
CA ILE A 1187 18.15 21.21 -26.23
C ILE A 1187 16.70 21.72 -26.16
N MET A 1188 15.98 21.43 -25.07
CA MET A 1188 14.56 21.74 -24.95
C MET A 1188 14.27 23.25 -24.76
N ALA A 1189 15.11 23.96 -24.02
CA ALA A 1189 14.87 25.37 -23.70
C ALA A 1189 14.95 26.27 -24.96
N PRO A 1190 15.96 26.16 -25.85
CA PRO A 1190 15.98 26.92 -27.10
C PRO A 1190 14.79 26.65 -28.02
N ILE A 1191 14.27 25.41 -28.02
CA ILE A 1191 13.07 25.04 -28.80
C ILE A 1191 11.85 25.86 -28.35
N GLY A 1192 11.60 25.94 -27.03
CA GLY A 1192 10.50 26.74 -26.50
C GLY A 1192 10.59 28.23 -26.87
N LYS A 1193 11.79 28.82 -26.80
CA LYS A 1193 12.04 30.20 -27.24
C LYS A 1193 11.76 30.39 -28.74
N ALA A 1194 12.26 29.49 -29.58
CA ALA A 1194 12.07 29.57 -31.02
C ALA A 1194 10.60 29.43 -31.44
N PHE A 1195 9.82 28.59 -30.75
CA PHE A 1195 8.37 28.52 -30.97
C PHE A 1195 7.65 29.82 -30.63
N ALA A 1196 8.06 30.52 -29.56
CA ALA A 1196 7.48 31.80 -29.19
C ALA A 1196 7.82 32.88 -30.22
N GLU A 1197 9.10 32.99 -30.60
CA GLU A 1197 9.58 33.96 -31.60
C GLU A 1197 8.86 33.80 -32.95
N ALA A 1198 8.68 32.56 -33.42
CA ALA A 1198 7.95 32.29 -34.66
C ALA A 1198 6.48 32.78 -34.63
N LEU A 1199 5.80 32.71 -33.48
CA LEU A 1199 4.43 33.20 -33.34
C LEU A 1199 4.36 34.73 -33.18
N ILE A 1200 5.37 35.35 -32.58
CA ILE A 1200 5.44 36.81 -32.43
C ILE A 1200 5.77 37.48 -33.76
N GLU A 1201 6.74 36.95 -34.50
CA GLU A 1201 7.11 37.48 -35.83
C GLU A 1201 5.97 37.34 -36.85
N ALA A 1202 5.15 36.30 -36.72
CA ALA A 1202 3.94 36.08 -37.52
C ALA A 1202 2.81 37.09 -37.23
N ASN A 1203 2.84 37.74 -36.06
CA ASN A 1203 1.81 38.64 -35.58
C ASN A 1203 2.49 39.86 -34.93
N PRO A 1204 3.17 40.72 -35.73
CA PRO A 1204 3.89 41.86 -35.17
C PRO A 1204 2.90 42.73 -34.39
N VAL A 1205 3.16 42.86 -33.09
CA VAL A 1205 2.37 43.70 -32.20
C VAL A 1205 2.32 45.10 -32.80
N LYS A 1206 1.12 45.56 -33.17
CA LYS A 1206 0.89 46.94 -33.62
C LYS A 1206 0.89 47.89 -32.44
#